data_AF-A0A662RDC3-F1
#
_entry.id   AF-A0A662RDC3-F1
#
_cell.length_a   1.000
_cell.length_b   1.000
_cell.length_c   1.000
_cell.angle_alpha   90.00
_cell.angle_beta   90.00
_cell.angle_gamma   90.00
#
_symmetry.space_group_name_H-M   'P 1'
#
loop_
_entity.id
_entity.type
_entity.pdbx_description
1 polymer ?
#
loop_
_entity_poly.entity_id
_entity_poly.type
_entity_poly.pdbx_seq_one_letter_code
_entity_poly.pdbx_strand_id
1 'polypeptide(L)'
;PADFYPGDPVNLYARIKNIGDADAVGTFRVKRYFDDSYISYYDKDGLAAGSTYTTFFPYTWPSDCDPHTMKVVVDADSDITESNEGNNERSEPFSAICGKDWTFMVYLDGDNNLDDYGDIDFGEMEAVGSSSSVNVVVLKDDSAFGDTHLYYVEGGSSTELYPSWLDSEENMGNGETLRDFVSWAIDGYPADHTFLVIWDHGAAWEGACWDDTSGGDYLTMLEIGDALAGALGGQRLDIVGFADCLMANLAVCHQVGDYADYLVGSEKTGWAYGDEGIVWNFDDIIGYLESHTSASDVAQYVVNNTMDNLTAHMLDESHTWSAMDLAQMDALAVAVSDFAYDLEDSLASHQSEIHSARDATESYEGPSGGQYGRIIDFYHLAQNVYDDTSLPAALRTSAQNVMNAISSAVIAERHHTGSGDVSVDHAHGLSIYFPDEESKYDSDYENLDFPADTHWNEFLATYLDSDPPPPPSPDDGVSGWSNDNTPTFTWPEPSDASGIAGYYWKVDSGSETWTTLRSVTVPAQPDGTHVFYVRAKDNAGNIGAYGHHDFKIDTVRPTNPTNYASDPASGSWTQDNTIYVEWSGATDDLSGIDGYWYRWSQDTPADPTGCDYTSLNSVTSPPLADGTWYLSLRSRDVAGNDGEDWAYCDAWYLDTTPPSNPTSYSSDPPPGDTTDDTIYVEWSGAADNLSGVDGYWYLWSQDAPADPTGHDYAKVASTTSSPLSDGVWYLSMRSRDAAGNNAEGGYVWTGPWNIGVSDTEKPVVTLISPNGGEKWEMGTQHDITWVATDNVGVASVDIYYSTDEGLNWVLVATGEGNDGLYSWSLPSEPSTKYLVKVVAHDAAGNTGDDISNANFYVYPRWDIDRDG
;
A
#
# COMPACT_ATOMS: atom_id res chain seq x y z
N PRO A 1 71.25 35.30 -29.79
CA PRO A 1 70.50 34.05 -29.51
C PRO A 1 70.02 33.47 -30.85
N ALA A 2 69.84 32.16 -30.98
CA ALA A 2 69.15 31.63 -32.15
C ALA A 2 67.67 32.03 -32.11
N ASP A 3 67.10 32.10 -30.90
CA ASP A 3 65.68 32.30 -30.61
C ASP A 3 65.50 33.43 -29.58
N PHE A 4 64.65 34.41 -29.86
CA PHE A 4 64.26 35.51 -28.95
C PHE A 4 62.95 36.16 -29.43
N TYR A 5 62.12 36.72 -28.54
CA TYR A 5 60.80 37.29 -28.84
C TYR A 5 60.82 38.83 -28.97
N PRO A 6 59.80 39.47 -29.56
CA PRO A 6 59.67 40.92 -29.58
C PRO A 6 59.78 41.53 -28.18
N GLY A 7 60.57 42.59 -28.04
CA GLY A 7 60.84 43.25 -26.76
C GLY A 7 61.89 42.57 -25.87
N ASP A 8 62.40 41.39 -26.24
CA ASP A 8 63.41 40.70 -25.44
C ASP A 8 64.74 41.45 -25.38
N PRO A 9 65.44 41.44 -24.23
CA PRO A 9 66.83 41.84 -24.16
C PRO A 9 67.72 40.77 -24.81
N VAL A 10 68.32 41.09 -25.95
CA VAL A 10 69.28 40.24 -26.65
C VAL A 10 70.72 40.66 -26.36
N ASN A 11 71.62 39.68 -26.28
CA ASN A 11 73.06 39.94 -26.21
C ASN A 11 73.72 39.51 -27.53
N LEU A 12 74.10 40.49 -28.34
CA LEU A 12 74.71 40.28 -29.64
C LEU A 12 76.23 40.25 -29.52
N TYR A 13 76.90 39.58 -30.45
CA TYR A 13 78.36 39.58 -30.50
C TYR A 13 78.89 39.89 -31.89
N ALA A 14 80.00 40.62 -31.95
CA ALA A 14 80.73 40.88 -33.18
C ALA A 14 82.14 40.30 -33.06
N ARG A 15 82.57 39.53 -34.06
CA ARG A 15 83.91 38.96 -34.15
C ARG A 15 84.71 39.73 -35.19
N ILE A 16 85.67 40.52 -34.72
CA ILE A 16 86.54 41.37 -35.53
C ILE A 16 87.88 40.66 -35.71
N LYS A 17 88.36 40.54 -36.95
CA LYS A 17 89.64 39.90 -37.25
C LYS A 17 90.51 40.83 -38.08
N ASN A 18 91.73 41.08 -37.62
CA ASN A 18 92.74 41.67 -38.48
C ASN A 18 93.23 40.57 -39.44
N ILE A 19 92.89 40.69 -40.72
CA ILE A 19 93.27 39.74 -41.76
C ILE A 19 94.53 40.17 -42.53
N GLY A 20 95.09 41.34 -42.22
CA GLY A 20 96.32 41.85 -42.82
C GLY A 20 97.59 41.29 -42.18
N ASP A 21 98.72 41.57 -42.84
CA ASP A 21 100.06 41.10 -42.42
C ASP A 21 100.76 42.05 -41.42
N ALA A 22 100.09 43.14 -41.02
CA ALA A 22 100.61 44.15 -40.09
C ALA A 22 99.66 44.38 -38.92
N ASP A 23 100.22 44.73 -37.76
CA ASP A 23 99.43 45.11 -36.58
C ASP A 23 98.67 46.41 -36.86
N ALA A 24 97.39 46.47 -36.48
CA ALA A 24 96.68 47.75 -36.37
C ALA A 24 97.26 48.48 -35.15
N VAL A 25 98.11 49.49 -35.38
CA VAL A 25 98.81 50.23 -34.32
C VAL A 25 98.11 51.57 -34.11
N GLY A 26 97.43 51.70 -32.97
CA GLY A 26 96.63 52.89 -32.63
C GLY A 26 95.27 52.50 -32.08
N THR A 27 94.45 53.51 -31.78
CA THR A 27 93.06 53.32 -31.38
C THR A 27 92.18 53.48 -32.61
N PHE A 28 91.29 52.53 -32.87
CA PHE A 28 90.29 52.63 -33.95
C PHE A 28 88.87 52.50 -33.40
N ARG A 29 87.93 53.17 -34.05
CA ARG A 29 86.53 53.18 -33.63
C ARG A 29 85.70 52.08 -34.27
N VAL A 30 84.93 51.35 -33.47
CA VAL A 30 83.92 50.40 -33.94
C VAL A 30 82.54 50.99 -33.71
N LYS A 31 81.77 51.22 -34.78
CA LYS A 31 80.38 51.70 -34.75
C LYS A 31 79.40 50.55 -34.98
N ARG A 32 78.23 50.62 -34.34
CA ARG A 32 77.15 49.63 -34.42
C ARG A 32 75.86 50.32 -34.85
N TYR A 33 75.09 49.67 -35.70
CA TYR A 33 73.86 50.18 -36.29
C TYR A 33 72.75 49.12 -36.25
N PHE A 34 71.50 49.58 -36.13
CA PHE A 34 70.25 48.83 -36.23
C PHE A 34 69.44 49.46 -37.35
N ASP A 35 69.09 48.72 -38.40
CA ASP A 35 68.41 49.24 -39.61
C ASP A 35 69.03 50.54 -40.13
N ASP A 36 70.35 50.50 -40.32
CA ASP A 36 71.21 51.64 -40.69
C ASP A 36 71.20 52.84 -39.73
N SER A 37 70.41 52.79 -38.66
CA SER A 37 70.38 53.78 -37.59
C SER A 37 71.50 53.52 -36.59
N TYR A 38 72.28 54.54 -36.30
CA TYR A 38 73.41 54.44 -35.38
C TYR A 38 72.95 54.15 -33.94
N ILE A 39 73.50 53.09 -33.32
CA ILE A 39 73.20 52.69 -31.93
C ILE A 39 74.26 53.21 -30.97
N SER A 40 75.52 52.82 -31.21
CA SER A 40 76.61 53.03 -30.27
C SER A 40 77.98 52.88 -30.93
N TYR A 41 79.03 53.26 -30.21
CA TYR A 41 80.41 52.99 -30.58
C TYR A 41 81.24 52.59 -29.37
N TYR A 42 82.40 51.99 -29.63
CA TYR A 42 83.49 51.89 -28.68
C TYR A 42 84.83 51.98 -29.41
N ASP A 43 85.85 52.39 -28.69
CA ASP A 43 87.21 52.52 -29.21
C ASP A 43 88.01 51.26 -28.83
N LYS A 44 88.81 50.74 -29.78
CA LYS A 44 89.66 49.57 -29.60
C LYS A 44 91.12 49.92 -29.83
N ASP A 45 91.94 49.70 -28.80
CA ASP A 45 93.39 49.89 -28.87
C ASP A 45 94.05 48.66 -29.52
N GLY A 46 94.45 48.85 -30.77
CA GLY A 46 95.24 47.95 -31.60
C GLY A 46 94.66 46.56 -31.84
N LEU A 47 95.14 45.88 -32.87
CA LEU A 47 94.80 44.48 -33.15
C LEU A 47 95.93 43.83 -33.94
N ALA A 48 96.62 42.87 -33.33
CA ALA A 48 97.78 42.24 -33.94
C ALA A 48 97.40 41.49 -35.23
N ALA A 49 98.32 41.43 -36.19
CA ALA A 49 98.14 40.73 -37.47
C ALA A 49 97.64 39.29 -37.23
N GLY A 50 96.61 38.88 -37.97
CA GLY A 50 95.98 37.55 -37.86
C GLY A 50 95.13 37.31 -36.60
N SER A 51 95.11 38.23 -35.63
CA SER A 51 94.38 38.08 -34.37
C SER A 51 92.89 38.40 -34.51
N THR A 52 92.09 37.80 -33.64
CA THR A 52 90.64 38.03 -33.55
C THR A 52 90.31 38.63 -32.20
N TYR A 53 89.39 39.60 -32.19
CA TYR A 53 88.75 40.15 -31.00
C TYR A 53 87.22 39.94 -31.10
N THR A 54 86.61 39.46 -30.03
CA THR A 54 85.14 39.32 -29.94
C THR A 54 84.63 40.34 -28.94
N THR A 55 83.62 41.11 -29.33
CA THR A 55 82.89 42.03 -28.45
C THR A 55 81.46 41.56 -28.30
N PHE A 56 80.87 41.81 -27.14
CA PHE A 56 79.45 41.62 -26.88
C PHE A 56 78.77 42.97 -26.69
N PHE A 57 77.49 43.06 -26.99
CA PHE A 57 76.69 44.24 -26.69
C PHE A 57 75.22 43.88 -26.46
N PRO A 58 74.64 44.34 -25.34
CA PRO A 58 73.22 44.19 -25.12
C PRO A 58 72.42 45.12 -26.03
N TYR A 59 71.26 44.66 -26.48
CA TYR A 59 70.27 45.44 -27.22
C TYR A 59 68.88 44.94 -26.81
N THR A 60 67.90 45.82 -26.72
CA THR A 60 66.49 45.41 -26.55
C THR A 60 65.88 45.36 -27.93
N TRP A 61 65.38 44.19 -28.34
CA TRP A 61 64.73 44.05 -29.63
C TRP A 61 63.47 44.91 -29.69
N PRO A 62 63.11 45.50 -30.85
CA PRO A 62 61.82 46.17 -30.97
C PRO A 62 60.65 45.27 -30.59
N SER A 63 59.54 45.88 -30.24
CA SER A 63 58.27 45.18 -29.98
C SER A 63 57.56 44.80 -31.29
N ASP A 64 58.34 44.46 -32.31
CA ASP A 64 57.85 44.06 -33.62
C ASP A 64 58.68 42.88 -34.15
N CYS A 65 58.10 42.26 -35.17
CA CYS A 65 58.50 40.96 -35.71
C CYS A 65 59.28 41.08 -37.02
N ASP A 66 59.45 42.30 -37.53
CA ASP A 66 60.00 42.51 -38.84
C ASP A 66 61.48 42.08 -38.87
N PRO A 67 61.97 41.53 -39.99
CA PRO A 67 63.40 41.29 -40.15
C PRO A 67 64.18 42.60 -40.03
N HIS A 68 65.04 42.68 -39.02
CA HIS A 68 65.90 43.85 -38.80
C HIS A 68 67.36 43.53 -39.06
N THR A 69 68.13 44.55 -39.42
CA THR A 69 69.53 44.41 -39.78
C THR A 69 70.45 44.99 -38.72
N MET A 70 71.38 44.17 -38.24
CA MET A 70 72.46 44.61 -37.36
C MET A 70 73.76 44.78 -38.15
N LYS A 71 74.32 45.98 -38.12
CA LYS A 71 75.55 46.31 -38.85
C LYS A 71 76.66 46.77 -37.93
N VAL A 72 77.87 46.28 -38.16
CA VAL A 72 79.09 46.67 -37.43
C VAL A 72 80.12 47.18 -38.42
N VAL A 73 80.61 48.40 -38.18
CA VAL A 73 81.68 49.04 -38.95
C VAL A 73 82.89 49.21 -38.06
N VAL A 74 83.97 48.53 -38.40
CA VAL A 74 85.29 48.61 -37.76
C VAL A 74 86.06 49.76 -38.39
N ASP A 75 86.98 50.37 -37.64
CA ASP A 75 87.73 51.56 -38.07
C ASP A 75 86.86 52.61 -38.79
N ALA A 76 85.69 52.89 -38.22
CA ALA A 76 84.62 53.62 -38.90
C ALA A 76 84.93 55.12 -39.12
N ASP A 77 86.06 55.61 -38.61
CA ASP A 77 86.58 56.96 -38.80
C ASP A 77 87.88 56.95 -39.64
N SER A 78 88.31 55.78 -40.15
CA SER A 78 89.57 55.56 -40.89
C SER A 78 90.82 56.01 -40.12
N ASP A 79 90.89 55.66 -38.83
CA ASP A 79 92.00 55.99 -37.94
C ASP A 79 93.24 55.12 -38.21
N ILE A 80 93.06 53.91 -38.77
CA ILE A 80 94.13 52.99 -39.14
C ILE A 80 94.19 52.92 -40.66
N THR A 81 95.31 53.35 -41.26
CA THR A 81 95.47 53.23 -42.72
C THR A 81 95.70 51.78 -43.10
N GLU A 82 94.77 51.21 -43.86
CA GLU A 82 94.79 49.81 -44.28
C GLU A 82 95.05 49.67 -45.79
N SER A 83 95.43 48.46 -46.23
CA SER A 83 95.57 48.18 -47.67
C SER A 83 94.22 48.05 -48.38
N ASN A 84 93.14 47.86 -47.63
CA ASN A 84 91.77 47.75 -48.11
C ASN A 84 90.85 48.42 -47.11
N GLU A 85 90.30 49.57 -47.46
CA GLU A 85 89.34 50.31 -46.62
C GLU A 85 87.89 49.84 -46.84
N GLY A 86 87.66 48.91 -47.77
CA GLY A 86 86.34 48.49 -48.22
C GLY A 86 85.76 47.26 -47.51
N ASN A 87 86.50 46.63 -46.59
CA ASN A 87 86.10 45.39 -45.91
C ASN A 87 85.90 45.55 -44.40
N ASN A 88 85.68 46.78 -43.95
CA ASN A 88 85.54 47.13 -42.54
C ASN A 88 84.09 47.05 -42.04
N GLU A 89 83.14 46.72 -42.91
CA GLU A 89 81.72 46.63 -42.59
C GLU A 89 81.22 45.18 -42.72
N ARG A 90 80.34 44.78 -41.80
CA ARG A 90 79.51 43.56 -41.90
C ARG A 90 78.10 43.84 -41.41
N SER A 91 77.11 43.33 -42.13
CA SER A 91 75.69 43.47 -41.85
C SER A 91 75.03 42.10 -41.84
N GLU A 92 74.20 41.81 -40.83
CA GLU A 92 73.52 40.52 -40.67
C GLU A 92 72.04 40.75 -40.29
N PRO A 93 71.09 40.07 -40.94
CA PRO A 93 69.68 40.12 -40.56
C PRO A 93 69.41 39.26 -39.32
N PHE A 94 68.45 39.68 -38.51
CA PHE A 94 67.92 38.95 -37.36
C PHE A 94 66.40 39.17 -37.32
N SER A 95 65.66 38.15 -36.88
CA SER A 95 64.21 38.20 -36.67
C SER A 95 63.89 37.67 -35.29
N ALA A 96 62.89 38.27 -34.64
CA ALA A 96 62.32 37.70 -33.42
C ALA A 96 61.35 36.55 -33.76
N ILE A 97 61.15 35.62 -32.83
CA ILE A 97 60.09 34.63 -32.86
C ILE A 97 58.81 35.32 -32.44
N CYS A 98 57.78 35.24 -33.28
CA CYS A 98 56.48 35.83 -32.99
C CYS A 98 55.46 34.76 -32.66
N GLY A 99 54.57 35.06 -31.71
CA GLY A 99 53.32 34.32 -31.59
C GLY A 99 52.61 34.43 -32.93
N LYS A 100 52.10 33.31 -33.43
CA LYS A 100 51.33 33.30 -34.67
C LYS A 100 49.87 33.61 -34.35
N ASP A 101 49.12 34.04 -35.36
CA ASP A 101 47.69 34.31 -35.20
C ASP A 101 46.94 33.00 -34.93
N TRP A 102 47.28 31.93 -35.65
CA TRP A 102 46.64 30.62 -35.54
C TRP A 102 47.61 29.47 -35.33
N THR A 103 47.19 28.50 -34.54
CA THR A 103 47.66 27.13 -34.60
C THR A 103 46.54 26.23 -35.08
N PHE A 104 46.70 25.75 -36.31
CA PHE A 104 45.81 24.82 -37.00
C PHE A 104 46.36 23.40 -36.81
N MET A 105 45.60 22.59 -36.07
CA MET A 105 45.95 21.23 -35.67
C MET A 105 45.02 20.28 -36.41
N VAL A 106 45.58 19.27 -37.08
CA VAL A 106 44.77 18.23 -37.72
C VAL A 106 45.14 16.88 -37.10
N TYR A 107 44.14 16.22 -36.53
CA TYR A 107 44.20 14.85 -36.08
C TYR A 107 43.58 13.99 -37.19
N LEU A 108 44.45 13.45 -38.05
CA LEU A 108 44.09 12.80 -39.30
C LEU A 108 44.25 11.29 -39.11
N ASP A 109 43.15 10.63 -38.84
CA ASP A 109 43.09 9.18 -38.74
C ASP A 109 42.64 8.59 -40.07
N GLY A 110 43.59 8.14 -40.87
CA GLY A 110 43.38 7.46 -42.14
C GLY A 110 43.51 5.95 -42.03
N ASP A 111 43.65 5.36 -40.84
CA ASP A 111 43.83 3.91 -40.67
C ASP A 111 42.52 3.14 -40.84
N ASN A 112 41.92 3.29 -42.02
CA ASN A 112 40.72 2.59 -42.46
C ASN A 112 40.55 2.76 -43.97
N ASN A 113 39.30 2.73 -44.46
CA ASN A 113 38.99 2.90 -45.88
C ASN A 113 39.07 4.35 -46.40
N LEU A 114 39.52 5.32 -45.59
CA LEU A 114 39.69 6.72 -45.96
C LEU A 114 41.16 7.13 -46.20
N ASP A 115 42.14 6.26 -45.96
CA ASP A 115 43.60 6.48 -46.14
C ASP A 115 43.95 7.32 -47.39
N ASP A 116 43.53 6.86 -48.58
CA ASP A 116 43.81 7.52 -49.86
C ASP A 116 43.33 9.00 -49.89
N TYR A 117 42.27 9.35 -49.16
CA TYR A 117 41.76 10.72 -49.04
C TYR A 117 42.55 11.54 -48.03
N GLY A 118 43.01 10.91 -46.94
CA GLY A 118 43.91 11.52 -45.97
C GLY A 118 45.21 11.99 -46.60
N ASP A 119 45.75 11.20 -47.53
CA ASP A 119 46.90 11.56 -48.36
C ASP A 119 46.65 12.78 -49.26
N ILE A 120 45.44 12.90 -49.81
CA ILE A 120 45.06 14.04 -50.65
C ILE A 120 44.97 15.32 -49.79
N ASP A 121 44.24 15.26 -48.67
CA ASP A 121 44.04 16.41 -47.77
C ASP A 121 45.36 16.87 -47.14
N PHE A 122 46.23 15.94 -46.76
CA PHE A 122 47.59 16.27 -46.33
C PHE A 122 48.38 16.98 -47.44
N GLY A 123 48.22 16.57 -48.69
CA GLY A 123 48.80 17.22 -49.86
C GLY A 123 48.26 18.65 -50.09
N GLU A 124 46.98 18.90 -49.82
CA GLU A 124 46.40 20.25 -49.84
C GLU A 124 47.01 21.14 -48.75
N MET A 125 47.17 20.60 -47.54
CA MET A 125 47.86 21.30 -46.46
C MET A 125 49.31 21.62 -46.84
N GLU A 126 50.03 20.68 -47.48
CA GLU A 126 51.39 20.92 -47.99
C GLU A 126 51.42 21.97 -49.11
N ALA A 127 50.35 22.17 -49.88
CA ALA A 127 50.34 23.16 -50.96
C ALA A 127 50.52 24.60 -50.46
N VAL A 128 50.08 24.88 -49.22
CA VAL A 128 50.17 26.20 -48.55
C VAL A 128 51.13 26.15 -47.38
N GLY A 129 50.90 25.22 -46.44
CA GLY A 129 51.68 24.96 -45.24
C GLY A 129 51.67 26.09 -44.22
N SER A 130 52.53 25.95 -43.21
CA SER A 130 52.72 26.97 -42.18
C SER A 130 53.30 28.28 -42.75
N SER A 131 52.81 29.41 -42.24
CA SER A 131 53.22 30.75 -42.64
C SER A 131 53.76 31.59 -41.48
N SER A 132 53.95 32.89 -41.68
CA SER A 132 54.29 33.81 -40.58
C SER A 132 53.14 34.01 -39.58
N SER A 133 51.90 33.72 -39.99
CA SER A 133 50.68 33.92 -39.19
C SER A 133 50.01 32.61 -38.77
N VAL A 134 50.33 31.48 -39.40
CA VAL A 134 49.68 30.19 -39.12
C VAL A 134 50.71 29.10 -38.85
N ASN A 135 50.54 28.34 -37.77
CA ASN A 135 51.18 27.03 -37.58
C ASN A 135 50.23 25.97 -38.13
N VAL A 136 50.74 25.03 -38.93
CA VAL A 136 50.02 23.85 -39.40
C VAL A 136 50.76 22.62 -38.87
N VAL A 137 50.12 21.89 -37.96
CA VAL A 137 50.64 20.65 -37.38
C VAL A 137 49.64 19.53 -37.59
N VAL A 138 50.12 18.37 -38.02
CA VAL A 138 49.27 17.24 -38.40
C VAL A 138 49.82 15.98 -37.76
N LEU A 139 49.03 15.32 -36.91
CA LEU A 139 49.24 13.92 -36.58
C LEU A 139 48.48 13.10 -37.61
N LYS A 140 49.19 12.30 -38.39
CA LYS A 140 48.65 11.51 -39.49
C LYS A 140 48.91 10.04 -39.22
N ASP A 141 47.89 9.24 -39.38
CA ASP A 141 47.98 7.78 -39.37
C ASP A 141 47.39 7.21 -40.66
N ASP A 142 48.06 6.23 -41.24
CA ASP A 142 47.73 5.64 -42.54
C ASP A 142 47.33 4.18 -42.36
N SER A 143 46.86 3.49 -43.41
CA SER A 143 46.24 2.16 -43.27
C SER A 143 47.17 1.00 -42.89
N ALA A 144 48.45 1.25 -42.55
CA ALA A 144 49.49 0.22 -42.57
C ALA A 144 50.46 0.21 -41.38
N PHE A 145 50.02 -0.18 -40.19
CA PHE A 145 50.86 -0.59 -39.04
C PHE A 145 52.30 -0.04 -38.98
N GLY A 146 52.48 1.00 -38.19
CA GLY A 146 53.73 1.67 -37.86
C GLY A 146 53.97 2.93 -38.70
N ASP A 147 52.90 3.57 -39.14
CA ASP A 147 52.83 4.74 -40.01
C ASP A 147 52.15 5.96 -39.36
N THR A 148 51.91 5.91 -38.05
CA THR A 148 51.61 7.13 -37.30
C THR A 148 52.80 8.10 -37.30
N HIS A 149 52.62 9.27 -37.90
CA HIS A 149 53.64 10.29 -38.05
C HIS A 149 53.11 11.69 -37.70
N LEU A 150 53.95 12.48 -37.02
CA LEU A 150 53.63 13.85 -36.66
C LEU A 150 54.43 14.82 -37.52
N TYR A 151 53.77 15.82 -38.10
CA TYR A 151 54.36 16.76 -39.04
C TYR A 151 54.17 18.21 -38.62
N TYR A 152 55.21 19.01 -38.82
CA TYR A 152 55.06 20.45 -39.06
C TYR A 152 55.04 20.65 -40.58
N VAL A 153 53.90 21.11 -41.10
CA VAL A 153 53.65 21.21 -42.54
C VAL A 153 54.20 22.53 -43.06
N GLU A 154 55.00 22.49 -44.13
CA GLU A 154 55.57 23.68 -44.79
C GLU A 154 55.14 23.71 -46.27
N GLY A 155 55.10 24.90 -46.88
CA GLY A 155 54.68 25.04 -48.28
C GLY A 155 55.58 24.26 -49.24
N GLY A 156 55.05 23.19 -49.80
CA GLY A 156 55.68 22.25 -50.73
C GLY A 156 56.49 21.11 -50.09
N SER A 157 56.50 20.99 -48.75
CA SER A 157 57.17 19.89 -48.02
C SER A 157 56.82 19.88 -46.53
N SER A 158 56.81 18.72 -45.89
CA SER A 158 56.66 18.63 -44.42
C SER A 158 57.92 18.18 -43.68
N THR A 159 58.07 18.69 -42.44
CA THR A 159 59.10 18.22 -41.50
C THR A 159 58.46 17.27 -40.49
N GLU A 160 58.88 16.00 -40.51
CA GLU A 160 58.48 15.00 -39.50
C GLU A 160 59.10 15.31 -38.13
N LEU A 161 58.31 15.10 -37.08
CA LEU A 161 58.62 15.42 -35.69
C LEU A 161 58.53 14.16 -34.84
N TYR A 162 59.39 14.09 -33.81
CA TYR A 162 59.51 12.92 -32.94
C TYR A 162 59.38 13.34 -31.47
N PRO A 163 58.17 13.67 -31.00
CA PRO A 163 57.94 13.94 -29.59
C PRO A 163 58.14 12.66 -28.77
N SER A 164 58.41 12.79 -27.47
CA SER A 164 58.73 11.63 -26.64
C SER A 164 57.56 10.70 -26.35
N TRP A 165 56.32 11.14 -26.61
CA TRP A 165 55.11 10.35 -26.46
C TRP A 165 54.76 9.55 -27.72
N LEU A 166 55.30 9.93 -28.89
CA LEU A 166 55.11 9.23 -30.17
C LEU A 166 56.31 8.31 -30.42
N ASP A 167 56.15 7.01 -30.17
CA ASP A 167 57.25 6.04 -30.28
C ASP A 167 57.00 4.84 -31.21
N SER A 168 55.76 4.62 -31.63
CA SER A 168 55.39 3.64 -32.67
C SER A 168 54.04 3.99 -33.30
N GLU A 169 53.37 2.99 -33.89
CA GLU A 169 51.93 3.08 -34.17
C GLU A 169 51.18 3.51 -32.92
N GLU A 170 50.40 4.57 -33.03
CA GLU A 170 49.47 5.01 -31.99
C GLU A 170 48.07 4.53 -32.32
N ASN A 171 47.28 4.24 -31.29
CA ASN A 171 45.87 4.01 -31.49
C ASN A 171 45.17 5.36 -31.63
N MET A 172 44.72 5.71 -32.84
CA MET A 172 44.09 6.99 -33.11
C MET A 172 42.66 7.07 -32.55
N GLY A 173 42.02 5.93 -32.28
CA GLY A 173 40.77 5.80 -31.53
C GLY A 173 40.91 6.01 -30.01
N ASN A 174 42.11 6.18 -29.47
CA ASN A 174 42.33 6.33 -28.02
C ASN A 174 42.38 7.81 -27.59
N GLY A 175 41.56 8.20 -26.62
CA GLY A 175 41.52 9.56 -26.08
C GLY A 175 42.85 10.07 -25.50
N GLU A 176 43.74 9.19 -25.02
CA GLU A 176 45.08 9.59 -24.57
C GLU A 176 45.95 10.11 -25.72
N THR A 177 45.82 9.54 -26.92
CA THR A 177 46.55 9.97 -28.13
C THR A 177 46.12 11.37 -28.53
N LEU A 178 44.81 11.61 -28.61
CA LEU A 178 44.25 12.94 -28.88
C LEU A 178 44.69 13.97 -27.83
N ARG A 179 44.63 13.62 -26.54
CA ARG A 179 45.07 14.48 -25.44
C ARG A 179 46.53 14.89 -25.60
N ASP A 180 47.40 13.91 -25.84
CA ASP A 180 48.85 14.11 -25.90
C ASP A 180 49.23 14.94 -27.15
N PHE A 181 48.56 14.73 -28.28
CA PHE A 181 48.69 15.56 -29.48
C PHE A 181 48.28 17.01 -29.25
N VAL A 182 47.06 17.24 -28.74
CA VAL A 182 46.52 18.59 -28.53
C VAL A 182 47.37 19.35 -27.50
N SER A 183 47.73 18.69 -26.39
CA SER A 183 48.60 19.30 -25.37
C SER A 183 49.97 19.65 -25.94
N TRP A 184 50.57 18.74 -26.70
CA TRP A 184 51.86 18.97 -27.35
C TRP A 184 51.81 20.12 -28.36
N ALA A 185 50.76 20.20 -29.16
CA ALA A 185 50.60 21.22 -30.19
C ALA A 185 50.45 22.61 -29.58
N ILE A 186 49.60 22.76 -28.55
CA ILE A 186 49.36 24.04 -27.87
C ILE A 186 50.63 24.52 -27.14
N ASP A 187 51.35 23.61 -26.46
CA ASP A 187 52.57 23.97 -25.74
C ASP A 187 53.76 24.27 -26.69
N GLY A 188 53.87 23.52 -27.79
CA GLY A 188 54.98 23.61 -28.74
C GLY A 188 54.83 24.73 -29.76
N TYR A 189 53.59 25.05 -30.13
CA TYR A 189 53.24 25.99 -31.19
C TYR A 189 52.20 27.00 -30.67
N PRO A 190 52.57 27.89 -29.73
CA PRO A 190 51.64 28.86 -29.20
C PRO A 190 51.20 29.88 -30.25
N ALA A 191 49.91 30.17 -30.27
CA ALA A 191 49.27 31.17 -31.13
C ALA A 191 48.15 31.89 -30.36
N ASP A 192 47.67 33.01 -30.92
CA ASP A 192 46.56 33.77 -30.33
C ASP A 192 45.23 33.03 -30.43
N HIS A 193 45.08 32.19 -31.47
CA HIS A 193 43.91 31.37 -31.73
C HIS A 193 44.28 29.91 -32.04
N THR A 194 43.38 28.99 -31.71
CA THR A 194 43.55 27.54 -31.89
C THR A 194 42.39 26.92 -32.64
N PHE A 195 42.71 26.12 -33.65
CA PHE A 195 41.73 25.40 -34.44
C PHE A 195 42.16 23.94 -34.54
N LEU A 196 41.42 23.06 -33.86
CA LEU A 196 41.57 21.62 -33.97
C LEU A 196 40.61 21.08 -35.03
N VAL A 197 41.10 20.27 -35.96
CA VAL A 197 40.29 19.48 -36.88
C VAL A 197 40.48 18.01 -36.52
N ILE A 198 39.38 17.33 -36.26
CA ILE A 198 39.27 15.88 -36.19
C ILE A 198 38.80 15.43 -37.56
N TRP A 199 39.48 14.45 -38.13
CA TRP A 199 39.27 13.99 -39.50
C TRP A 199 39.26 12.46 -39.49
N ASP A 200 38.13 11.89 -39.92
CA ASP A 200 37.89 10.50 -40.32
C ASP A 200 36.36 10.29 -40.60
N HIS A 201 35.81 9.10 -40.33
CA HIS A 201 34.40 8.80 -40.13
C HIS A 201 33.88 9.41 -38.83
N GLY A 202 32.57 9.64 -38.81
CA GLY A 202 31.85 10.12 -37.64
C GLY A 202 30.52 9.42 -37.45
N ALA A 203 30.05 9.40 -36.21
CA ALA A 203 28.87 8.66 -35.79
C ALA A 203 27.97 9.46 -34.83
N ALA A 204 27.91 10.79 -35.01
CA ALA A 204 27.20 11.69 -34.11
C ALA A 204 27.69 11.53 -32.67
N TRP A 205 26.79 11.20 -31.75
CA TRP A 205 27.08 11.08 -30.32
C TRP A 205 27.97 9.87 -29.98
N GLU A 206 28.05 8.86 -30.86
CA GLU A 206 28.86 7.66 -30.59
C GLU A 206 30.36 8.01 -30.61
N GLY A 207 30.84 8.76 -31.61
CA GLY A 207 32.26 9.10 -31.72
C GLY A 207 32.76 9.45 -33.14
N ALA A 208 34.09 9.50 -33.27
CA ALA A 208 34.86 9.75 -34.50
C ALA A 208 36.18 8.93 -34.53
N CYS A 209 36.93 8.95 -35.64
CA CYS A 209 38.28 8.34 -35.78
C CYS A 209 38.34 6.83 -35.52
N TRP A 210 37.92 6.02 -36.49
CA TRP A 210 38.04 4.56 -36.50
C TRP A 210 39.42 4.10 -36.98
N ASP A 211 40.11 3.41 -36.08
CA ASP A 211 41.43 2.84 -36.31
C ASP A 211 41.33 1.30 -36.47
N ASP A 212 41.44 0.83 -37.73
CA ASP A 212 41.28 -0.57 -38.11
C ASP A 212 42.42 -1.45 -37.58
N THR A 213 43.67 -0.98 -37.53
CA THR A 213 44.81 -1.80 -37.08
C THR A 213 44.88 -1.93 -35.56
N SER A 214 44.26 -1.02 -34.82
CA SER A 214 44.04 -1.07 -33.37
C SER A 214 42.82 -1.91 -32.94
N GLY A 215 42.19 -2.60 -33.90
CA GLY A 215 41.07 -3.52 -33.66
C GLY A 215 39.70 -2.92 -33.94
N GLY A 216 39.64 -1.84 -34.72
CA GLY A 216 38.43 -1.05 -34.96
C GLY A 216 38.05 -0.21 -33.76
N ASP A 217 39.06 0.27 -33.00
CA ASP A 217 38.84 1.20 -31.90
C ASP A 217 38.46 2.57 -32.46
N TYR A 218 37.74 3.38 -31.69
CA TYR A 218 37.36 4.72 -32.13
C TYR A 218 37.19 5.67 -30.95
N LEU A 219 37.38 6.96 -31.20
CA LEU A 219 37.23 8.00 -30.17
C LEU A 219 35.75 8.16 -29.83
N THR A 220 35.35 7.68 -28.66
CA THR A 220 34.01 7.98 -28.14
C THR A 220 33.89 9.46 -27.78
N MET A 221 32.67 10.01 -27.79
CA MET A 221 32.47 11.41 -27.38
C MET A 221 32.90 11.68 -25.93
N LEU A 222 32.85 10.68 -25.05
CA LEU A 222 33.39 10.76 -23.69
C LEU A 222 34.92 10.91 -23.70
N GLU A 223 35.61 10.09 -24.50
CA GLU A 223 37.06 10.17 -24.63
C GLU A 223 37.52 11.48 -25.26
N ILE A 224 36.78 12.02 -26.24
CA ILE A 224 37.06 13.34 -26.81
C ILE A 224 36.92 14.43 -25.72
N GLY A 225 35.82 14.40 -24.95
CA GLY A 225 35.61 15.33 -23.84
C GLY A 225 36.73 15.26 -22.80
N ASP A 226 37.08 14.06 -22.33
CA ASP A 226 38.15 13.84 -21.35
C ASP A 226 39.54 14.22 -21.89
N ALA A 227 39.81 13.95 -23.17
CA ALA A 227 41.05 14.31 -23.84
C ALA A 227 41.23 15.83 -23.90
N LEU A 228 40.21 16.57 -24.33
CA LEU A 228 40.23 18.03 -24.38
C LEU A 228 40.33 18.64 -22.98
N ALA A 229 39.58 18.12 -22.01
CA ALA A 229 39.69 18.55 -20.61
C ALA A 229 41.12 18.41 -20.07
N GLY A 230 41.75 17.26 -20.35
CA GLY A 230 43.11 16.95 -19.94
C GLY A 230 44.16 17.80 -20.65
N ALA A 231 44.00 18.03 -21.95
CA ALA A 231 44.97 18.75 -22.78
C ALA A 231 44.96 20.26 -22.54
N LEU A 232 43.78 20.86 -22.36
CA LEU A 232 43.63 22.32 -22.35
C LEU A 232 43.87 22.94 -20.97
N GLY A 233 43.76 22.15 -19.89
CA GLY A 233 44.04 22.63 -18.53
C GLY A 233 43.22 23.86 -18.11
N GLY A 234 42.01 24.02 -18.66
CA GLY A 234 41.11 25.16 -18.45
C GLY A 234 41.20 26.27 -19.50
N GLN A 235 42.00 26.09 -20.56
CA GLN A 235 41.90 26.87 -21.79
C GLN A 235 40.74 26.34 -22.66
N ARG A 236 40.35 27.09 -23.69
CA ARG A 236 39.38 26.68 -24.70
C ARG A 236 40.03 26.78 -26.07
N LEU A 237 39.67 25.86 -26.95
CA LEU A 237 39.91 26.00 -28.38
C LEU A 237 39.01 27.11 -28.93
N ASP A 238 39.49 27.86 -29.92
CA ASP A 238 38.61 28.80 -30.61
C ASP A 238 37.64 28.03 -31.51
N ILE A 239 38.12 27.00 -32.21
CA ILE A 239 37.32 26.17 -33.09
C ILE A 239 37.70 24.70 -32.91
N VAL A 240 36.69 23.85 -32.75
CA VAL A 240 36.80 22.42 -32.99
C VAL A 240 36.00 22.07 -34.24
N GLY A 241 36.69 21.56 -35.25
CA GLY A 241 36.14 21.13 -36.51
C GLY A 241 36.05 19.62 -36.56
N PHE A 242 34.92 19.11 -36.97
CA PHE A 242 34.77 17.72 -37.36
C PHE A 242 34.64 17.69 -38.88
N ALA A 243 35.68 17.21 -39.55
CA ALA A 243 35.63 16.86 -40.97
C ALA A 243 34.93 15.50 -41.19
N ASP A 244 34.19 15.05 -40.17
CA ASP A 244 33.54 13.75 -40.06
C ASP A 244 32.02 13.81 -40.29
N CYS A 245 31.42 12.63 -40.39
CA CYS A 245 29.97 12.46 -40.56
C CYS A 245 29.18 12.79 -39.28
N LEU A 246 28.00 13.41 -39.41
CA LEU A 246 26.98 13.52 -38.35
C LEU A 246 27.36 14.33 -37.09
N MET A 247 28.51 15.02 -37.07
CA MET A 247 29.04 15.68 -35.86
C MET A 247 28.39 17.03 -35.52
N ALA A 248 27.56 17.61 -36.41
CA ALA A 248 26.63 18.68 -36.03
C ALA A 248 25.42 18.08 -35.30
N ASN A 249 25.69 17.59 -34.09
CA ASN A 249 24.71 16.95 -33.22
C ASN A 249 24.72 17.63 -31.85
N LEU A 250 23.55 17.75 -31.24
CA LEU A 250 23.37 18.46 -29.97
C LEU A 250 24.18 17.83 -28.83
N ALA A 251 24.23 16.50 -28.73
CA ALA A 251 25.01 15.83 -27.70
C ALA A 251 26.51 16.06 -27.89
N VAL A 252 26.98 16.06 -29.15
CA VAL A 252 28.38 16.38 -29.49
C VAL A 252 28.71 17.81 -29.08
N CYS A 253 27.90 18.79 -29.50
CA CYS A 253 28.11 20.21 -29.18
C CYS A 253 28.12 20.45 -27.67
N HIS A 254 27.24 19.79 -26.91
CA HIS A 254 27.19 19.89 -25.46
C HIS A 254 28.45 19.27 -24.81
N GLN A 255 28.87 18.09 -25.27
CA GLN A 255 30.00 17.35 -24.70
C GLN A 255 31.33 18.10 -24.84
N VAL A 256 31.52 18.86 -25.93
CA VAL A 256 32.73 19.68 -26.15
C VAL A 256 32.55 21.16 -25.77
N GLY A 257 31.35 21.54 -25.30
CA GLY A 257 30.95 22.93 -25.09
C GLY A 257 31.86 23.70 -24.14
N ASP A 258 32.37 23.04 -23.09
CA ASP A 258 33.28 23.64 -22.13
C ASP A 258 34.70 23.87 -22.68
N TYR A 259 35.05 23.20 -23.78
CA TYR A 259 36.42 23.11 -24.29
C TYR A 259 36.66 23.87 -25.59
N ALA A 260 35.61 24.34 -26.28
CA ALA A 260 35.73 25.12 -27.50
C ALA A 260 34.72 26.27 -27.57
N ASP A 261 35.03 27.34 -28.29
CA ASP A 261 34.10 28.47 -28.53
C ASP A 261 33.13 28.16 -29.68
N TYR A 262 33.61 27.54 -30.76
CA TYR A 262 32.80 27.17 -31.93
C TYR A 262 33.01 25.71 -32.35
N LEU A 263 31.94 25.08 -32.85
CA LEU A 263 32.00 23.78 -33.52
C LEU A 263 31.63 23.93 -34.99
N VAL A 264 32.33 23.24 -35.89
CA VAL A 264 31.94 23.10 -37.31
C VAL A 264 31.75 21.61 -37.63
N GLY A 265 30.63 21.25 -38.25
CA GLY A 265 30.33 19.86 -38.60
C GLY A 265 29.11 19.71 -39.52
N SER A 266 28.73 18.47 -39.81
CA SER A 266 27.58 18.11 -40.65
C SER A 266 26.49 17.39 -39.84
N GLU A 267 25.21 17.65 -40.11
CA GLU A 267 24.09 16.92 -39.51
C GLU A 267 23.90 15.53 -40.12
N LYS A 268 24.37 15.37 -41.37
CA LYS A 268 24.26 14.18 -42.20
C LYS A 268 25.63 13.52 -42.39
N THR A 269 25.63 12.28 -42.88
CA THR A 269 26.84 11.67 -43.44
C THR A 269 27.45 12.53 -44.56
N GLY A 270 28.76 12.73 -44.50
CA GLY A 270 29.57 13.35 -45.54
C GLY A 270 30.17 12.30 -46.48
N TRP A 271 30.61 12.73 -47.66
CA TRP A 271 31.22 11.85 -48.65
C TRP A 271 32.58 12.39 -49.10
N ALA A 272 33.56 11.52 -49.29
CA ALA A 272 34.80 11.83 -50.01
C ALA A 272 34.60 11.60 -51.52
N TYR A 273 35.33 12.32 -52.40
CA TYR A 273 35.24 12.09 -53.85
C TYR A 273 36.50 12.32 -54.65
N GLY A 274 36.72 11.36 -55.55
CA GLY A 274 37.61 11.53 -56.69
C GLY A 274 39.05 11.76 -56.25
N ASP A 275 39.68 12.77 -56.84
CA ASP A 275 41.08 13.13 -56.58
C ASP A 275 41.18 14.38 -55.67
N GLU A 276 40.14 14.74 -54.91
CA GLU A 276 39.97 16.02 -54.19
C GLU A 276 39.73 15.86 -52.66
N GLY A 277 40.14 14.73 -52.06
CA GLY A 277 40.19 14.59 -50.59
C GLY A 277 38.85 14.37 -49.89
N ILE A 278 38.80 14.54 -48.55
CA ILE A 278 37.53 14.68 -47.81
C ILE A 278 37.03 16.11 -48.01
N VAL A 279 35.71 16.26 -47.94
CA VAL A 279 34.84 17.45 -47.93
C VAL A 279 35.44 18.88 -47.66
N TRP A 280 36.56 19.05 -46.96
CA TRP A 280 37.14 20.35 -46.60
C TRP A 280 38.35 20.70 -47.48
N ASN A 281 38.32 21.85 -48.17
CA ASN A 281 39.50 22.37 -48.89
C ASN A 281 40.51 22.96 -47.91
N PHE A 282 41.52 22.19 -47.51
CA PHE A 282 42.45 22.62 -46.47
C PHE A 282 43.36 23.77 -46.92
N ASP A 283 43.71 23.83 -48.21
CA ASP A 283 44.53 24.91 -48.77
C ASP A 283 43.82 26.29 -48.69
N ASP A 284 42.53 26.33 -49.06
CA ASP A 284 41.67 27.52 -48.96
C ASP A 284 41.48 27.96 -47.51
N ILE A 285 41.22 27.01 -46.59
CA ILE A 285 41.03 27.28 -45.16
C ILE A 285 42.32 27.87 -44.57
N ILE A 286 43.47 27.21 -44.75
CA ILE A 286 44.76 27.70 -44.25
C ILE A 286 45.08 29.07 -44.83
N GLY A 287 44.83 29.28 -46.13
CA GLY A 287 45.01 30.58 -46.79
C GLY A 287 44.10 31.68 -46.21
N TYR A 288 42.87 31.34 -45.80
CA TYR A 288 41.95 32.27 -45.15
C TYR A 288 42.46 32.71 -43.77
N LEU A 289 43.01 31.78 -42.99
CA LEU A 289 43.58 32.03 -41.65
C LEU A 289 44.74 33.03 -41.68
N GLU A 290 45.52 33.12 -42.77
CA GLU A 290 46.63 34.06 -42.89
C GLU A 290 46.22 35.54 -42.77
N SER A 291 44.94 35.85 -42.96
CA SER A 291 44.43 37.22 -42.98
C SER A 291 43.20 37.47 -42.12
N HIS A 292 42.71 36.45 -41.39
CA HIS A 292 41.50 36.53 -40.56
C HIS A 292 41.74 35.90 -39.20
N THR A 293 41.47 36.65 -38.13
CA THR A 293 41.65 36.20 -36.74
C THR A 293 40.32 36.10 -35.97
N SER A 294 39.19 36.32 -36.64
CA SER A 294 37.87 36.22 -36.03
C SER A 294 37.39 34.76 -36.11
N ALA A 295 37.42 34.03 -34.99
CA ALA A 295 37.05 32.63 -34.95
C ALA A 295 35.63 32.36 -35.49
N SER A 296 34.66 33.23 -35.18
CA SER A 296 33.31 33.12 -35.74
C SER A 296 33.27 33.30 -37.26
N ASP A 297 34.09 34.20 -37.82
CA ASP A 297 34.14 34.42 -39.27
C ASP A 297 34.85 33.26 -39.98
N VAL A 298 35.88 32.70 -39.34
CA VAL A 298 36.57 31.48 -39.81
C VAL A 298 35.61 30.29 -39.80
N ALA A 299 34.88 30.04 -38.71
CA ALA A 299 33.91 28.95 -38.64
C ALA A 299 32.81 29.07 -39.72
N GLN A 300 32.27 30.27 -39.92
CA GLN A 300 31.33 30.53 -41.02
C GLN A 300 31.98 30.36 -42.40
N TYR A 301 33.25 30.73 -42.57
CA TYR A 301 33.97 30.56 -43.82
C TYR A 301 34.12 29.08 -44.17
N VAL A 302 34.52 28.24 -43.21
CA VAL A 302 34.65 26.79 -43.41
C VAL A 302 33.34 26.21 -43.94
N VAL A 303 32.20 26.46 -43.28
CA VAL A 303 30.88 26.01 -43.77
C VAL A 303 30.59 26.44 -45.20
N ASN A 304 30.86 27.71 -45.52
CA ASN A 304 30.58 28.25 -46.85
C ASN A 304 31.50 27.66 -47.92
N ASN A 305 32.79 27.55 -47.63
CA ASN A 305 33.80 27.00 -48.52
C ASN A 305 33.52 25.52 -48.80
N THR A 306 33.30 24.73 -47.75
CA THR A 306 32.92 23.33 -47.83
C THR A 306 31.67 23.13 -48.70
N MET A 307 30.61 23.90 -48.46
CA MET A 307 29.38 23.74 -49.24
C MET A 307 29.51 24.23 -50.68
N ASP A 308 30.35 25.22 -50.96
CA ASP A 308 30.66 25.62 -52.34
C ASP A 308 31.45 24.54 -53.07
N ASN A 309 32.38 23.85 -52.39
CA ASN A 309 33.07 22.68 -52.93
C ASN A 309 32.07 21.54 -53.22
N LEU A 310 31.34 21.08 -52.21
CA LEU A 310 30.41 19.94 -52.37
C LEU A 310 29.38 20.19 -53.48
N THR A 311 28.82 21.39 -53.55
CA THR A 311 27.84 21.73 -54.60
C THR A 311 28.46 21.99 -55.97
N ALA A 312 29.79 22.13 -56.08
CA ALA A 312 30.46 22.15 -57.38
C ALA A 312 30.76 20.73 -57.91
N HIS A 313 30.96 19.75 -57.02
CA HIS A 313 31.48 18.43 -57.37
C HIS A 313 30.45 17.28 -57.20
N MET A 314 29.50 17.40 -56.26
CA MET A 314 28.52 16.37 -55.87
C MET A 314 27.06 16.86 -55.88
N LEU A 315 26.63 17.54 -56.95
CA LEU A 315 25.27 18.11 -57.05
C LEU A 315 24.11 17.11 -56.94
N ASP A 316 24.35 15.82 -57.21
CA ASP A 316 23.31 14.79 -57.16
C ASP A 316 23.13 14.19 -55.75
N GLU A 317 24.06 14.42 -54.83
CA GLU A 317 24.01 13.99 -53.43
C GLU A 317 23.51 15.12 -52.52
N SER A 318 22.95 14.77 -51.35
CA SER A 318 22.49 15.76 -50.37
C SER A 318 23.56 16.05 -49.31
N HIS A 319 23.72 17.33 -48.95
CA HIS A 319 24.81 17.81 -48.08
C HIS A 319 24.29 18.79 -47.03
N THR A 320 24.91 18.79 -45.84
CA THR A 320 24.59 19.71 -44.72
C THR A 320 25.87 20.14 -44.01
N TRP A 321 26.16 21.43 -43.87
CA TRP A 321 27.23 21.89 -42.98
C TRP A 321 26.79 23.09 -42.17
N SER A 322 27.20 23.12 -40.92
CA SER A 322 26.86 24.17 -39.98
C SER A 322 28.01 24.51 -39.02
N ALA A 323 27.92 25.72 -38.48
CA ALA A 323 28.80 26.21 -37.44
C ALA A 323 27.96 26.66 -36.24
N MET A 324 28.35 26.23 -35.04
CA MET A 324 27.63 26.46 -33.80
C MET A 324 28.47 27.31 -32.84
N ASP A 325 27.86 28.33 -32.23
CA ASP A 325 28.37 29.05 -31.06
C ASP A 325 28.10 28.22 -29.79
N LEU A 326 29.16 27.62 -29.26
CA LEU A 326 29.07 26.71 -28.11
C LEU A 326 28.75 27.45 -26.81
N ALA A 327 28.93 28.78 -26.76
CA ALA A 327 28.49 29.57 -25.61
C ALA A 327 26.95 29.58 -25.43
N GLN A 328 26.19 29.11 -26.43
CA GLN A 328 24.74 28.99 -26.35
C GLN A 328 24.26 27.63 -25.83
N MET A 329 25.15 26.64 -25.62
CA MET A 329 24.74 25.27 -25.30
C MET A 329 23.97 25.15 -23.99
N ASP A 330 24.35 25.87 -22.92
CA ASP A 330 23.61 25.90 -21.66
C ASP A 330 22.15 26.38 -21.85
N ALA A 331 21.97 27.46 -22.61
CA ALA A 331 20.65 28.03 -22.86
C ALA A 331 19.79 27.11 -23.73
N LEU A 332 20.41 26.43 -24.70
CA LEU A 332 19.76 25.44 -25.53
C LEU A 332 19.37 24.20 -24.71
N ALA A 333 20.25 23.67 -23.86
CA ALA A 333 19.99 22.54 -22.98
C ALA A 333 18.78 22.80 -22.07
N VAL A 334 18.65 24.01 -21.51
CA VAL A 334 17.45 24.41 -20.74
C VAL A 334 16.19 24.36 -21.61
N ALA A 335 16.23 24.92 -22.82
CA ALA A 335 15.09 24.91 -23.72
C ALA A 335 14.68 23.48 -24.13
N VAL A 336 15.67 22.59 -24.35
CA VAL A 336 15.43 21.18 -24.65
C VAL A 336 14.82 20.46 -23.46
N SER A 337 15.33 20.70 -22.25
CA SER A 337 14.82 20.08 -21.03
C SER A 337 13.34 20.44 -20.78
N ASP A 338 12.98 21.72 -20.93
CA ASP A 338 11.59 22.18 -20.84
C ASP A 338 10.70 21.54 -21.93
N PHE A 339 11.22 21.40 -23.16
CA PHE A 339 10.51 20.78 -24.27
C PHE A 339 10.31 19.27 -24.06
N ALA A 340 11.33 18.56 -23.59
CA ALA A 340 11.27 17.13 -23.28
C ALA A 340 10.25 16.83 -22.18
N TYR A 341 10.24 17.65 -21.12
CA TYR A 341 9.25 17.54 -20.05
C TYR A 341 7.82 17.74 -20.57
N ASP A 342 7.59 18.76 -21.39
CA ASP A 342 6.26 19.01 -21.96
C ASP A 342 5.84 17.92 -22.97
N LEU A 343 6.79 17.32 -23.70
CA LEU A 343 6.54 16.17 -24.58
C LEU A 343 6.08 14.97 -23.75
N GLU A 344 6.82 14.63 -22.68
CA GLU A 344 6.49 13.53 -21.77
C GLU A 344 5.12 13.72 -21.11
N ASP A 345 4.84 14.90 -20.54
CA ASP A 345 3.55 15.22 -19.89
C ASP A 345 2.37 15.11 -20.88
N SER A 346 2.62 15.41 -22.16
CA SER A 346 1.61 15.36 -23.21
C SER A 346 1.41 13.95 -23.81
N LEU A 347 2.38 13.06 -23.68
CA LEU A 347 2.49 11.81 -24.44
C LEU A 347 1.28 10.89 -24.23
N ALA A 348 0.88 10.65 -22.98
CA ALA A 348 -0.27 9.81 -22.66
C ALA A 348 -1.57 10.32 -23.31
N SER A 349 -1.71 11.61 -23.56
CA SER A 349 -2.92 12.21 -24.12
C SER A 349 -2.87 12.50 -25.62
N HIS A 350 -1.67 12.66 -26.19
CA HIS A 350 -1.44 13.06 -27.59
C HIS A 350 -0.37 12.19 -28.28
N GLN A 351 -0.28 10.91 -27.92
CA GLN A 351 0.69 9.96 -28.47
C GLN A 351 0.71 9.97 -30.01
N SER A 352 -0.47 9.90 -30.65
CA SER A 352 -0.54 9.82 -32.12
C SER A 352 0.01 11.08 -32.78
N GLU A 353 -0.26 12.25 -32.22
CA GLU A 353 0.21 13.54 -32.71
C GLU A 353 1.73 13.71 -32.53
N ILE A 354 2.27 13.32 -31.36
CA ILE A 354 3.72 13.39 -31.08
C ILE A 354 4.50 12.42 -31.97
N HIS A 355 4.05 11.16 -32.11
CA HIS A 355 4.65 10.22 -33.05
C HIS A 355 4.55 10.73 -34.49
N SER A 356 3.42 11.34 -34.88
CA SER A 356 3.28 11.91 -36.23
C SER A 356 4.25 13.07 -36.48
N ALA A 357 4.49 13.93 -35.47
CA ALA A 357 5.49 14.99 -35.56
C ALA A 357 6.90 14.41 -35.69
N ARG A 358 7.22 13.36 -34.92
CA ARG A 358 8.50 12.65 -35.02
C ARG A 358 8.69 11.99 -36.37
N ASP A 359 7.69 11.28 -36.88
CA ASP A 359 7.72 10.57 -38.17
C ASP A 359 7.81 11.53 -39.37
N ALA A 360 7.23 12.73 -39.24
CA ALA A 360 7.31 13.77 -40.27
C ALA A 360 8.64 14.54 -40.25
N THR A 361 9.46 14.35 -39.21
CA THR A 361 10.75 15.04 -39.07
C THR A 361 11.79 14.41 -39.98
N GLU A 362 12.60 15.27 -40.59
CA GLU A 362 13.72 14.88 -41.45
C GLU A 362 14.74 14.08 -40.63
N SER A 363 15.17 12.94 -41.18
CA SER A 363 16.07 12.01 -40.50
C SER A 363 17.28 11.71 -41.36
N TYR A 364 18.43 11.59 -40.72
CA TYR A 364 19.72 11.35 -41.33
C TYR A 364 20.16 9.90 -41.12
N GLU A 365 21.16 9.47 -41.88
CA GLU A 365 21.72 8.12 -41.75
C GLU A 365 22.30 7.91 -40.35
N GLY A 366 22.23 6.68 -39.85
CA GLY A 366 22.93 6.30 -38.63
C GLY A 366 24.41 6.00 -38.89
N PRO A 367 25.19 5.79 -37.81
CA PRO A 367 26.60 5.41 -37.87
C PRO A 367 26.88 4.22 -38.80
N SER A 368 28.04 4.23 -39.47
CA SER A 368 28.48 3.23 -40.48
C SER A 368 27.53 3.06 -41.68
N GLY A 369 26.79 4.11 -42.07
CA GLY A 369 25.76 4.04 -43.11
C GLY A 369 24.52 3.21 -42.69
N GLY A 370 24.33 3.06 -41.38
CA GLY A 370 23.27 2.29 -40.72
C GLY A 370 21.90 2.97 -40.69
N GLN A 371 20.91 2.27 -40.13
CA GLN A 371 19.47 2.52 -40.26
C GLN A 371 19.04 3.97 -39.92
N TYR A 372 18.29 4.60 -40.84
CA TYR A 372 17.52 5.82 -40.58
C TYR A 372 16.58 5.68 -39.37
N GLY A 373 16.21 6.82 -38.78
CA GLY A 373 15.25 6.88 -37.68
C GLY A 373 15.89 7.04 -36.30
N ARG A 374 17.19 7.35 -36.21
CA ARG A 374 17.89 7.66 -34.95
C ARG A 374 18.30 9.12 -34.83
N ILE A 375 18.85 9.69 -35.90
CA ILE A 375 19.33 11.06 -35.94
C ILE A 375 18.36 11.90 -36.77
N ILE A 376 17.95 13.05 -36.26
CA ILE A 376 16.99 13.94 -36.91
C ILE A 376 17.36 15.41 -36.79
N ASP A 377 16.82 16.21 -37.69
CA ASP A 377 16.84 17.67 -37.55
C ASP A 377 15.98 18.09 -36.34
N PHE A 378 16.62 18.74 -35.38
CA PHE A 378 15.94 19.05 -34.12
C PHE A 378 15.02 20.27 -34.24
N TYR A 379 15.37 21.23 -35.10
CA TYR A 379 14.52 22.39 -35.35
C TYR A 379 13.20 21.98 -36.01
N HIS A 380 13.26 21.07 -36.99
CA HIS A 380 12.13 20.57 -37.74
C HIS A 380 11.20 19.75 -36.85
N LEU A 381 11.73 18.96 -35.91
CA LEU A 381 10.90 18.33 -34.87
C LEU A 381 10.11 19.39 -34.08
N ALA A 382 10.82 20.39 -33.57
CA ALA A 382 10.20 21.47 -32.81
C ALA A 382 9.20 22.27 -33.65
N GLN A 383 9.45 22.46 -34.95
CA GLN A 383 8.53 23.09 -35.89
C GLN A 383 7.27 22.25 -36.10
N ASN A 384 7.41 20.93 -36.32
CA ASN A 384 6.28 20.02 -36.49
C ASN A 384 5.37 20.01 -35.25
N VAL A 385 5.96 20.02 -34.06
CA VAL A 385 5.21 20.15 -32.80
C VAL A 385 4.57 21.52 -32.66
N TYR A 386 5.28 22.60 -32.98
CA TYR A 386 4.76 23.97 -32.90
C TYR A 386 3.59 24.21 -33.87
N ASP A 387 3.63 23.65 -35.07
CA ASP A 387 2.61 23.85 -36.10
C ASP A 387 1.35 23.02 -35.87
N ASP A 388 1.45 21.90 -35.15
CA ASP A 388 0.27 21.09 -34.81
C ASP A 388 -0.59 21.76 -33.72
N THR A 389 -1.64 22.45 -34.17
CA THR A 389 -2.60 23.14 -33.30
C THR A 389 -3.44 22.23 -32.41
N SER A 390 -3.41 20.90 -32.60
CA SER A 390 -4.06 19.94 -31.71
C SER A 390 -3.26 19.67 -30.44
N LEU A 391 -1.95 19.93 -30.44
CA LEU A 391 -1.08 19.77 -29.28
C LEU A 391 -1.27 20.90 -28.25
N PRO A 392 -0.98 20.63 -26.95
CA PRO A 392 -1.11 21.62 -25.89
C PRO A 392 -0.29 22.90 -26.14
N ALA A 393 -0.83 24.05 -25.76
CA ALA A 393 -0.16 25.33 -25.96
C ALA A 393 1.18 25.46 -25.18
N ALA A 394 1.33 24.77 -24.06
CA ALA A 394 2.58 24.71 -23.29
C ALA A 394 3.68 24.02 -24.13
N LEU A 395 3.43 22.79 -24.58
CA LEU A 395 4.30 22.03 -25.48
C LEU A 395 4.68 22.81 -26.75
N ARG A 396 3.70 23.47 -27.38
CA ARG A 396 3.99 24.32 -28.55
C ARG A 396 4.89 25.51 -28.20
N THR A 397 4.78 26.07 -27.00
CA THR A 397 5.62 27.19 -26.54
C THR A 397 7.06 26.73 -26.29
N SER A 398 7.26 25.60 -25.62
CA SER A 398 8.59 25.03 -25.41
C SER A 398 9.25 24.62 -26.74
N ALA A 399 8.49 24.06 -27.69
CA ALA A 399 8.97 23.82 -29.06
C ALA A 399 9.44 25.11 -29.76
N GLN A 400 8.68 26.21 -29.65
CA GLN A 400 9.11 27.51 -30.17
C GLN A 400 10.38 28.04 -29.50
N ASN A 401 10.58 27.77 -28.21
CA ASN A 401 11.79 28.15 -27.49
C ASN A 401 13.01 27.37 -27.99
N VAL A 402 12.86 26.07 -28.27
CA VAL A 402 13.90 25.26 -28.91
C VAL A 402 14.29 25.85 -30.27
N MET A 403 13.31 26.15 -31.14
CA MET A 403 13.59 26.77 -32.44
C MET A 403 14.38 28.08 -32.30
N ASN A 404 14.00 28.94 -31.33
CA ASN A 404 14.70 30.21 -31.07
C ASN A 404 16.12 30.00 -30.54
N ALA A 405 16.32 28.99 -29.69
CA ALA A 405 17.62 28.66 -29.11
C ALA A 405 18.57 28.11 -30.18
N ILE A 406 18.11 27.19 -31.04
CA ILE A 406 18.88 26.68 -32.20
C ILE A 406 19.25 27.84 -33.12
N SER A 407 18.30 28.71 -33.48
CA SER A 407 18.57 29.88 -34.33
C SER A 407 19.56 30.88 -33.71
N SER A 408 19.78 30.82 -32.40
CA SER A 408 20.78 31.65 -31.71
C SER A 408 22.15 30.97 -31.65
N ALA A 409 22.17 29.64 -31.56
CA ALA A 409 23.38 28.83 -31.53
C ALA A 409 24.01 28.65 -32.92
N VAL A 410 23.21 28.46 -33.97
CA VAL A 410 23.69 28.22 -35.33
C VAL A 410 24.08 29.54 -36.00
N ILE A 411 25.39 29.75 -36.21
CA ILE A 411 25.95 30.99 -36.77
C ILE A 411 26.16 30.92 -38.28
N ALA A 412 26.27 29.72 -38.84
CA ALA A 412 26.15 29.44 -40.27
C ALA A 412 25.51 28.07 -40.45
N GLU A 413 24.67 27.97 -41.47
CA GLU A 413 24.04 26.72 -41.90
C GLU A 413 23.88 26.82 -43.41
N ARG A 414 24.23 25.74 -44.09
CA ARG A 414 23.97 25.54 -45.50
C ARG A 414 23.68 24.07 -45.77
N HIS A 415 22.66 23.84 -46.57
CA HIS A 415 22.33 22.52 -47.10
C HIS A 415 22.07 22.56 -48.61
N HIS A 416 22.17 21.40 -49.24
CA HIS A 416 21.80 21.19 -50.64
C HIS A 416 21.11 19.84 -50.77
N THR A 417 19.91 19.82 -51.35
CA THR A 417 19.20 18.59 -51.68
C THR A 417 19.61 18.10 -53.06
N GLY A 418 20.28 16.95 -53.09
CA GLY A 418 20.67 16.24 -54.30
C GLY A 418 19.50 15.54 -54.97
N SER A 419 19.54 15.44 -56.31
CA SER A 419 18.46 14.79 -57.06
C SER A 419 18.46 13.25 -56.95
N GLY A 420 19.56 12.66 -56.46
CA GLY A 420 19.78 11.24 -56.29
C GLY A 420 19.68 10.72 -54.85
N ASP A 421 19.48 11.59 -53.87
CA ASP A 421 19.54 11.28 -52.44
C ASP A 421 18.29 11.77 -51.67
N VAL A 422 18.19 11.46 -50.38
CA VAL A 422 17.13 11.92 -49.48
C VAL A 422 17.17 13.43 -49.30
N SER A 423 15.99 14.03 -49.15
CA SER A 423 15.84 15.47 -48.97
C SER A 423 16.52 15.95 -47.69
N VAL A 424 17.17 17.12 -47.78
CA VAL A 424 17.70 17.88 -46.62
C VAL A 424 17.13 19.31 -46.55
N ASP A 425 15.99 19.54 -47.21
CA ASP A 425 15.32 20.85 -47.31
C ASP A 425 14.87 21.43 -45.96
N HIS A 426 14.85 20.61 -44.90
CA HIS A 426 14.52 21.04 -43.54
C HIS A 426 15.71 20.95 -42.58
N ALA A 427 16.94 20.87 -43.10
CA ALA A 427 18.15 21.01 -42.29
C ALA A 427 18.26 22.44 -41.74
N HIS A 428 18.51 22.55 -40.45
CA HIS A 428 18.66 23.81 -39.71
C HIS A 428 19.97 23.85 -38.90
N GLY A 429 20.90 22.94 -39.19
CA GLY A 429 22.27 22.97 -38.75
C GLY A 429 22.53 22.26 -37.43
N LEU A 430 21.54 21.60 -36.81
CA LEU A 430 21.75 20.84 -35.59
C LEU A 430 20.80 19.65 -35.45
N SER A 431 21.40 18.46 -35.44
CA SER A 431 20.68 17.21 -35.24
C SER A 431 20.56 16.80 -33.78
N ILE A 432 19.65 15.88 -33.47
CA ILE A 432 19.51 15.23 -32.15
C ILE A 432 19.31 13.73 -32.28
N TYR A 433 19.78 12.96 -31.28
CA TYR A 433 19.46 11.55 -31.16
C TYR A 433 18.04 11.35 -30.60
N PHE A 434 17.17 10.82 -31.45
CA PHE A 434 15.78 10.47 -31.13
C PHE A 434 15.37 9.22 -31.92
N PRO A 435 15.68 8.01 -31.42
CA PRO A 435 15.22 6.77 -32.03
C PRO A 435 13.69 6.69 -32.08
N ASP A 436 13.15 6.19 -33.20
CA ASP A 436 11.71 6.01 -33.44
C ASP A 436 11.14 4.72 -32.81
N GLU A 437 12.00 3.78 -32.41
CA GLU A 437 11.62 2.53 -31.75
C GLU A 437 12.71 2.02 -30.78
N GLU A 438 12.30 1.28 -29.75
CA GLU A 438 13.18 0.80 -28.66
C GLU A 438 14.39 0.00 -29.17
N SER A 439 14.22 -0.79 -30.24
CA SER A 439 15.32 -1.60 -30.80
C SER A 439 16.45 -0.76 -31.44
N LYS A 440 16.23 0.53 -31.65
CA LYS A 440 17.22 1.48 -32.14
C LYS A 440 17.84 2.35 -31.04
N TYR A 441 17.33 2.24 -29.81
CA TYR A 441 17.91 2.90 -28.65
C TYR A 441 19.21 2.21 -28.23
N ASP A 442 20.22 3.01 -27.94
CA ASP A 442 21.49 2.57 -27.40
C ASP A 442 21.66 3.18 -26.01
N SER A 443 21.80 2.32 -25.00
CA SER A 443 21.93 2.74 -23.61
C SER A 443 23.25 3.45 -23.32
N ASP A 444 24.26 3.31 -24.19
CA ASP A 444 25.53 4.01 -23.98
C ASP A 444 25.38 5.53 -24.14
N TYR A 445 24.33 6.00 -24.83
CA TYR A 445 23.97 7.42 -24.91
C TYR A 445 23.76 8.04 -23.52
N GLU A 446 23.21 7.28 -22.57
CA GLU A 446 22.92 7.75 -21.20
C GLU A 446 24.18 8.20 -20.43
N ASN A 447 25.37 7.82 -20.89
CA ASN A 447 26.63 8.17 -20.23
C ASN A 447 27.13 9.58 -20.57
N LEU A 448 26.60 10.23 -21.61
CA LEU A 448 27.01 11.57 -22.03
C LEU A 448 26.45 12.68 -21.12
N ASP A 449 27.08 13.85 -21.13
CA ASP A 449 26.67 14.97 -20.28
C ASP A 449 25.29 15.52 -20.67
N PHE A 450 24.98 15.61 -21.97
CA PHE A 450 23.71 16.15 -22.47
C PHE A 450 22.46 15.41 -21.94
N PRO A 451 22.33 14.07 -22.06
CA PRO A 451 21.19 13.35 -21.49
C PRO A 451 21.18 13.36 -19.96
N ALA A 452 22.33 13.57 -19.29
CA ALA A 452 22.40 13.69 -17.84
C ALA A 452 21.95 15.08 -17.34
N ASP A 453 22.22 16.13 -18.11
CA ASP A 453 21.93 17.53 -17.75
C ASP A 453 20.54 18.00 -18.22
N THR A 454 19.85 17.21 -19.05
CA THR A 454 18.53 17.53 -19.60
C THR A 454 17.52 16.44 -19.31
N HIS A 455 16.23 16.78 -19.40
CA HIS A 455 15.11 15.83 -19.28
C HIS A 455 14.91 14.97 -20.54
N TRP A 456 15.86 14.98 -21.48
CA TRP A 456 15.71 14.28 -22.77
C TRP A 456 15.71 12.76 -22.59
N ASN A 457 16.51 12.22 -21.66
CA ASN A 457 16.61 10.78 -21.47
C ASN A 457 15.34 10.18 -20.83
N GLU A 458 14.77 10.88 -19.84
CA GLU A 458 13.49 10.49 -19.23
C GLU A 458 12.35 10.49 -20.25
N PHE A 459 12.34 11.50 -21.13
CA PHE A 459 11.40 11.53 -22.25
C PHE A 459 11.60 10.34 -23.20
N LEU A 460 12.84 10.05 -23.64
CA LEU A 460 13.11 8.92 -24.52
C LEU A 460 12.68 7.58 -23.89
N ALA A 461 13.00 7.36 -22.61
CA ALA A 461 12.59 6.15 -21.89
C ALA A 461 11.06 5.97 -21.89
N THR A 462 10.30 7.07 -21.74
CA THR A 462 8.83 7.04 -21.77
C THR A 462 8.30 6.88 -23.20
N TYR A 463 8.88 7.57 -24.19
CA TYR A 463 8.46 7.50 -25.58
C TYR A 463 8.65 6.11 -26.20
N LEU A 464 9.75 5.46 -25.86
CA LEU A 464 10.13 4.17 -26.43
C LEU A 464 9.42 2.98 -25.77
N ASP A 465 8.79 3.20 -24.61
CA ASP A 465 8.03 2.16 -23.92
C ASP A 465 6.85 1.70 -24.78
N SER A 466 6.94 0.46 -25.26
CA SER A 466 5.93 -0.18 -26.10
C SER A 466 5.17 -1.28 -25.36
N ASP A 467 5.51 -1.56 -24.11
CA ASP A 467 4.95 -2.64 -23.31
C ASP A 467 3.71 -2.14 -22.56
N PRO A 468 2.50 -2.68 -22.83
CA PRO A 468 1.31 -2.23 -22.13
C PRO A 468 1.30 -2.66 -20.65
N PRO A 469 0.72 -1.84 -19.75
CA PRO A 469 0.63 -2.18 -18.33
C PRO A 469 -0.07 -3.51 -18.05
N PRO A 470 0.34 -4.24 -17.00
CA PRO A 470 -0.36 -5.44 -16.58
C PRO A 470 -1.79 -5.10 -16.09
N PRO A 471 -2.75 -6.05 -16.20
CA PRO A 471 -4.13 -5.83 -15.80
C PRO A 471 -4.23 -5.53 -14.30
N PRO A 472 -4.92 -4.44 -13.88
CA PRO A 472 -5.12 -4.16 -12.46
C PRO A 472 -5.93 -5.26 -11.76
N SER A 473 -5.86 -5.33 -10.43
CA SER A 473 -6.61 -6.29 -9.63
C SER A 473 -7.68 -5.58 -8.79
N PRO A 474 -8.87 -5.27 -9.34
CA PRO A 474 -9.94 -4.61 -8.61
C PRO A 474 -10.58 -5.49 -7.53
N ASP A 475 -10.99 -4.85 -6.44
CA ASP A 475 -11.71 -5.46 -5.32
C ASP A 475 -12.68 -4.45 -4.67
N ASP A 476 -13.89 -4.88 -4.33
CA ASP A 476 -14.87 -4.11 -3.55
C ASP A 476 -14.86 -4.49 -2.06
N GLY A 477 -14.06 -5.49 -1.67
CA GLY A 477 -13.95 -5.97 -0.29
C GLY A 477 -15.15 -6.80 0.18
N VAL A 478 -16.05 -7.19 -0.73
CA VAL A 478 -17.25 -7.99 -0.42
C VAL A 478 -17.16 -9.37 -1.07
N SER A 479 -17.33 -10.42 -0.25
CA SER A 479 -17.41 -11.78 -0.77
C SER A 479 -18.86 -12.20 -0.99
N GLY A 480 -19.30 -12.33 -2.25
CA GLY A 480 -20.60 -12.91 -2.59
C GLY A 480 -21.68 -11.87 -2.88
N TRP A 481 -22.83 -11.96 -2.18
CA TRP A 481 -23.97 -11.05 -2.36
C TRP A 481 -23.85 -9.83 -1.46
N SER A 482 -24.25 -8.67 -1.97
CA SER A 482 -24.29 -7.40 -1.26
C SER A 482 -25.64 -6.71 -1.45
N ASN A 483 -26.12 -6.01 -0.43
CA ASN A 483 -27.25 -5.09 -0.56
C ASN A 483 -26.85 -3.64 -0.88
N ASP A 484 -25.55 -3.35 -0.96
CA ASP A 484 -25.04 -2.12 -1.53
C ASP A 484 -25.03 -2.23 -3.06
N ASN A 485 -25.95 -1.50 -3.71
CA ASN A 485 -26.00 -1.46 -5.16
C ASN A 485 -25.06 -0.42 -5.80
N THR A 486 -24.27 0.28 -5.00
CA THR A 486 -23.26 1.26 -5.41
C THR A 486 -21.87 0.91 -4.89
N PRO A 487 -21.34 -0.31 -5.15
CA PRO A 487 -20.07 -0.74 -4.59
C PRO A 487 -18.92 0.16 -5.01
N THR A 488 -17.92 0.26 -4.14
CA THR A 488 -16.69 1.00 -4.40
C THR A 488 -15.55 0.03 -4.63
N PHE A 489 -14.98 0.05 -5.82
CA PHE A 489 -13.82 -0.77 -6.18
C PHE A 489 -12.53 -0.01 -5.94
N THR A 490 -11.52 -0.71 -5.47
CA THR A 490 -10.14 -0.22 -5.33
C THR A 490 -9.16 -1.21 -5.95
N TRP A 491 -8.02 -0.73 -6.42
CA TRP A 491 -6.95 -1.58 -6.97
C TRP A 491 -5.57 -0.97 -6.66
N PRO A 492 -4.53 -1.81 -6.50
CA PRO A 492 -3.16 -1.33 -6.49
C PRO A 492 -2.76 -0.79 -7.86
N GLU A 493 -1.81 0.14 -7.88
CA GLU A 493 -1.18 0.63 -9.12
C GLU A 493 -0.36 -0.51 -9.75
N PRO A 494 -0.59 -0.84 -11.02
CA PRO A 494 0.27 -1.79 -11.73
C PRO A 494 1.67 -1.20 -11.92
N SER A 495 2.70 -2.07 -11.91
CA SER A 495 4.08 -1.68 -12.22
C SER A 495 4.28 -1.61 -13.73
N ASP A 496 4.90 -0.54 -14.20
CA ASP A 496 5.14 -0.26 -15.60
C ASP A 496 6.39 0.63 -15.74
N ALA A 497 7.10 0.57 -16.88
CA ALA A 497 8.40 1.24 -17.05
C ALA A 497 8.22 2.77 -17.20
N SER A 498 7.29 3.20 -18.06
CA SER A 498 6.93 4.61 -18.20
C SER A 498 6.02 5.11 -17.07
N GLY A 499 5.43 4.20 -16.28
CA GLY A 499 4.52 4.53 -15.17
C GLY A 499 3.08 4.74 -15.63
N ILE A 500 2.14 4.97 -14.70
CA ILE A 500 0.70 4.91 -15.00
C ILE A 500 0.05 6.30 -15.12
N ALA A 501 -0.44 6.64 -16.31
CA ALA A 501 -1.20 7.87 -16.56
C ALA A 501 -2.63 7.82 -15.99
N GLY A 502 -3.26 6.64 -16.01
CA GLY A 502 -4.60 6.46 -15.45
C GLY A 502 -5.29 5.17 -15.87
N TYR A 503 -6.62 5.16 -15.75
CA TYR A 503 -7.41 3.94 -15.86
C TYR A 503 -8.71 4.17 -16.63
N TYR A 504 -9.06 3.20 -17.47
CA TYR A 504 -10.40 3.04 -18.02
C TYR A 504 -11.15 1.97 -17.23
N TRP A 505 -12.37 2.27 -16.81
CA TRP A 505 -13.23 1.31 -16.12
C TRP A 505 -14.63 1.27 -16.73
N LYS A 506 -15.32 0.15 -16.54
CA LYS A 506 -16.72 -0.06 -16.92
C LYS A 506 -17.34 -1.18 -16.10
N VAL A 507 -18.67 -1.23 -16.07
CA VAL A 507 -19.43 -2.38 -15.54
C VAL A 507 -20.10 -3.10 -16.71
N ASP A 508 -19.97 -4.42 -16.74
CA ASP A 508 -20.53 -5.31 -17.76
C ASP A 508 -20.19 -4.85 -19.20
N SER A 509 -21.23 -4.54 -19.98
CA SER A 509 -21.16 -4.07 -21.37
C SER A 509 -21.28 -2.55 -21.51
N GLY A 510 -21.14 -1.81 -20.41
CA GLY A 510 -21.16 -0.35 -20.38
C GLY A 510 -20.01 0.29 -21.15
N SER A 511 -20.11 1.60 -21.38
CA SER A 511 -19.04 2.41 -21.96
C SER A 511 -17.91 2.64 -20.96
N GLU A 512 -16.69 2.77 -21.48
CA GLU A 512 -15.53 3.11 -20.65
C GLU A 512 -15.62 4.52 -20.09
N THR A 513 -15.14 4.67 -18.86
CA THR A 513 -14.98 5.95 -18.18
C THR A 513 -13.54 6.08 -17.72
N TRP A 514 -12.95 7.26 -17.92
CA TRP A 514 -11.58 7.57 -17.51
C TRP A 514 -11.51 8.03 -16.04
N THR A 515 -10.43 7.67 -15.36
CA THR A 515 -10.08 8.19 -14.03
C THR A 515 -8.58 8.13 -13.80
N THR A 516 -8.04 9.07 -13.03
CA THR A 516 -6.66 9.01 -12.50
C THR A 516 -6.62 8.45 -11.07
N LEU A 517 -7.78 8.21 -10.47
CA LEU A 517 -7.89 7.64 -9.14
C LEU A 517 -7.82 6.11 -9.20
N ARG A 518 -7.25 5.51 -8.15
CA ARG A 518 -7.19 4.05 -7.92
C ARG A 518 -8.43 3.49 -7.20
N SER A 519 -9.52 4.25 -7.25
CA SER A 519 -10.78 3.90 -6.61
C SER A 519 -11.96 4.52 -7.36
N VAL A 520 -13.04 3.75 -7.53
CA VAL A 520 -14.27 4.20 -8.18
C VAL A 520 -15.48 3.63 -7.45
N THR A 521 -16.44 4.50 -7.11
CA THR A 521 -17.79 4.10 -6.72
C THR A 521 -18.66 4.02 -7.97
N VAL A 522 -19.21 2.84 -8.26
CA VAL A 522 -20.05 2.67 -9.45
C VAL A 522 -21.46 3.23 -9.21
N PRO A 523 -22.16 3.72 -10.26
CA PRO A 523 -23.58 4.05 -10.16
C PRO A 523 -24.41 2.84 -9.74
N ALA A 524 -25.62 3.09 -9.23
CA ALA A 524 -26.53 2.03 -8.79
C ALA A 524 -26.76 0.99 -9.89
N GLN A 525 -26.43 -0.26 -9.59
CA GLN A 525 -26.66 -1.40 -10.48
C GLN A 525 -27.97 -2.12 -10.11
N PRO A 526 -28.64 -2.78 -11.06
CA PRO A 526 -29.80 -3.62 -10.78
C PRO A 526 -29.40 -4.86 -9.98
N ASP A 527 -30.39 -5.59 -9.43
CA ASP A 527 -30.11 -6.85 -8.77
C ASP A 527 -29.66 -7.93 -9.78
N GLY A 528 -28.68 -8.74 -9.40
CA GLY A 528 -28.11 -9.77 -10.25
C GLY A 528 -26.60 -9.95 -10.07
N THR A 529 -25.98 -10.58 -11.06
CA THR A 529 -24.53 -10.76 -11.14
C THR A 529 -23.95 -9.79 -12.16
N HIS A 530 -22.86 -9.12 -11.79
CA HIS A 530 -22.18 -8.11 -12.57
C HIS A 530 -20.67 -8.35 -12.57
N VAL A 531 -19.99 -7.74 -13.53
CA VAL A 531 -18.52 -7.74 -13.60
C VAL A 531 -18.02 -6.31 -13.72
N PHE A 532 -17.17 -5.90 -12.79
CA PHE A 532 -16.42 -4.66 -12.89
C PHE A 532 -15.14 -4.92 -13.68
N TYR A 533 -14.87 -4.10 -14.69
CA TYR A 533 -13.66 -4.15 -15.50
C TYR A 533 -12.86 -2.88 -15.32
N VAL A 534 -11.54 -3.01 -15.19
CA VAL A 534 -10.61 -1.88 -15.21
C VAL A 534 -9.34 -2.25 -15.96
N ARG A 535 -8.79 -1.33 -16.76
CA ARG A 535 -7.49 -1.47 -17.42
C ARG A 535 -6.71 -0.17 -17.26
N ALA A 536 -5.40 -0.29 -17.14
CA ALA A 536 -4.51 0.85 -17.03
C ALA A 536 -4.06 1.35 -18.41
N LYS A 537 -3.70 2.63 -18.45
CA LYS A 537 -2.98 3.28 -19.53
C LYS A 537 -1.71 3.89 -18.93
N ASP A 538 -0.56 3.62 -19.53
CA ASP A 538 0.72 4.17 -19.08
C ASP A 538 0.96 5.60 -19.58
N ASN A 539 2.11 6.16 -19.22
CA ASN A 539 2.54 7.49 -19.66
C ASN A 539 2.98 7.51 -21.13
N ALA A 540 3.46 6.38 -21.67
CA ALA A 540 3.76 6.21 -23.09
C ALA A 540 2.51 6.25 -23.99
N GLY A 541 1.34 5.94 -23.44
CA GLY A 541 0.06 5.88 -24.13
C GLY A 541 -0.46 4.46 -24.40
N ASN A 542 0.27 3.41 -24.03
CA ASN A 542 -0.14 2.02 -24.23
C ASN A 542 -1.29 1.65 -23.29
N ILE A 543 -2.22 0.83 -23.80
CA ILE A 543 -3.42 0.43 -23.07
C ILE A 543 -3.36 -1.05 -22.73
N GLY A 544 -3.31 -1.33 -21.43
CA GLY A 544 -3.24 -2.68 -20.89
C GLY A 544 -4.52 -3.51 -21.07
N ALA A 545 -4.42 -4.78 -20.69
CA ALA A 545 -5.57 -5.68 -20.63
C ALA A 545 -6.51 -5.36 -19.46
N TYR A 546 -7.77 -5.80 -19.54
CA TYR A 546 -8.69 -5.67 -18.41
C TYR A 546 -8.37 -6.64 -17.29
N GLY A 547 -8.21 -6.08 -16.09
CA GLY A 547 -8.56 -6.73 -14.84
C GLY A 547 -10.06 -6.78 -14.64
N HIS A 548 -10.55 -7.70 -13.81
CA HIS A 548 -11.96 -7.81 -13.50
C HIS A 548 -12.23 -8.28 -12.07
N HIS A 549 -13.43 -7.94 -11.57
CA HIS A 549 -13.99 -8.43 -10.32
C HIS A 549 -15.47 -8.76 -10.51
N ASP A 550 -15.87 -9.98 -10.17
CA ASP A 550 -17.26 -10.43 -10.21
C ASP A 550 -17.97 -10.03 -8.91
N PHE A 551 -19.10 -9.34 -8.98
CA PHE A 551 -19.88 -8.93 -7.81
C PHE A 551 -21.37 -9.24 -8.01
N LYS A 552 -22.11 -9.38 -6.89
CA LYS A 552 -23.53 -9.71 -6.92
C LYS A 552 -24.34 -8.78 -6.02
N ILE A 553 -25.44 -8.27 -6.56
CA ILE A 553 -26.30 -7.32 -5.87
C ILE A 553 -27.67 -7.93 -5.65
N ASP A 554 -28.16 -7.81 -4.42
CA ASP A 554 -29.54 -8.11 -4.07
C ASP A 554 -30.03 -7.07 -3.06
N THR A 555 -30.89 -6.18 -3.52
CA THR A 555 -31.53 -5.13 -2.73
C THR A 555 -32.95 -5.52 -2.30
N VAL A 556 -33.41 -6.71 -2.69
CA VAL A 556 -34.75 -7.19 -2.37
C VAL A 556 -34.74 -7.76 -0.95
N ARG A 557 -35.75 -7.42 -0.16
CA ARG A 557 -35.87 -7.95 1.20
C ARG A 557 -36.45 -9.36 1.17
N PRO A 558 -36.00 -10.28 2.05
CA PRO A 558 -36.59 -11.60 2.19
C PRO A 558 -38.00 -11.50 2.78
N THR A 559 -38.83 -12.52 2.53
CA THR A 559 -40.09 -12.72 3.24
C THR A 559 -39.86 -13.36 4.61
N ASN A 560 -40.72 -13.05 5.58
CA ASN A 560 -40.67 -13.67 6.90
C ASN A 560 -41.28 -15.08 6.91
N PRO A 561 -40.96 -15.91 7.93
CA PRO A 561 -41.62 -17.19 8.13
C PRO A 561 -43.14 -17.04 8.20
N THR A 562 -43.86 -17.96 7.55
CA THR A 562 -45.34 -17.98 7.50
C THR A 562 -45.94 -19.12 8.29
N ASN A 563 -45.13 -20.09 8.71
CA ASN A 563 -45.55 -21.25 9.49
C ASN A 563 -44.56 -21.48 10.63
N TYR A 564 -45.06 -21.92 11.77
CA TYR A 564 -44.25 -22.34 12.90
C TYR A 564 -44.93 -23.48 13.68
N ALA A 565 -44.13 -24.25 14.39
CA ALA A 565 -44.54 -25.27 15.35
C ALA A 565 -43.79 -25.04 16.66
N SER A 566 -44.41 -25.42 17.79
CA SER A 566 -43.83 -25.22 19.11
C SER A 566 -44.15 -26.34 20.08
N ASP A 567 -43.24 -26.53 21.03
CA ASP A 567 -43.42 -27.39 22.18
C ASP A 567 -42.94 -26.63 23.44
N PRO A 568 -43.82 -26.36 24.42
CA PRO A 568 -45.27 -26.64 24.43
C PRO A 568 -46.05 -25.83 23.38
N ALA A 569 -47.22 -26.35 22.98
CA ALA A 569 -48.08 -25.70 21.99
C ALA A 569 -48.58 -24.33 22.48
N SER A 570 -48.56 -23.33 21.60
CA SER A 570 -49.06 -21.98 21.87
C SER A 570 -50.57 -21.95 22.16
N GLY A 571 -51.02 -20.90 22.85
CA GLY A 571 -52.43 -20.65 23.15
C GLY A 571 -53.00 -21.39 24.38
N SER A 572 -52.22 -22.24 25.05
CA SER A 572 -52.62 -22.93 26.29
C SER A 572 -51.69 -22.56 27.45
N TRP A 573 -52.18 -22.72 28.68
CA TRP A 573 -51.37 -22.62 29.89
C TRP A 573 -50.43 -23.81 30.01
N THR A 574 -49.20 -23.58 30.47
CA THR A 574 -48.19 -24.62 30.67
C THR A 574 -47.30 -24.29 31.86
N GLN A 575 -46.88 -25.33 32.58
CA GLN A 575 -45.86 -25.27 33.64
C GLN A 575 -44.42 -25.39 33.09
N ASP A 576 -44.25 -25.79 31.82
CA ASP A 576 -42.94 -25.81 31.17
C ASP A 576 -42.55 -24.38 30.76
N ASN A 577 -41.54 -23.84 31.43
CA ASN A 577 -41.07 -22.47 31.22
C ASN A 577 -39.96 -22.36 30.16
N THR A 578 -39.71 -23.44 29.41
CA THR A 578 -38.84 -23.43 28.24
C THR A 578 -39.66 -23.76 27.00
N ILE A 579 -39.52 -22.94 25.96
CA ILE A 579 -40.33 -23.06 24.74
C ILE A 579 -39.39 -23.33 23.57
N TYR A 580 -39.53 -24.48 22.93
CA TYR A 580 -38.92 -24.75 21.62
C TYR A 580 -39.86 -24.28 20.51
N VAL A 581 -39.33 -23.54 19.54
CA VAL A 581 -40.06 -23.11 18.35
C VAL A 581 -39.22 -23.40 17.12
N GLU A 582 -39.86 -23.97 16.11
CA GLU A 582 -39.32 -24.13 14.77
C GLU A 582 -40.23 -23.49 13.74
N TRP A 583 -39.66 -22.95 12.66
CA TRP A 583 -40.40 -22.19 11.66
C TRP A 583 -39.94 -22.46 10.23
N SER A 584 -40.83 -22.17 9.28
CA SER A 584 -40.58 -22.35 7.85
C SER A 584 -41.36 -21.34 7.01
N GLY A 585 -41.07 -21.33 5.70
CA GLY A 585 -41.80 -20.53 4.72
C GLY A 585 -41.26 -19.12 4.49
N ALA A 586 -40.11 -18.77 5.09
CA ALA A 586 -39.33 -17.62 4.64
C ALA A 586 -38.67 -17.93 3.29
N THR A 587 -38.72 -16.99 2.37
CA THR A 587 -38.13 -17.12 1.04
C THR A 587 -37.40 -15.85 0.65
N ASP A 588 -36.36 -16.03 -0.14
CA ASP A 588 -35.69 -14.97 -0.88
C ASP A 588 -35.39 -15.50 -2.29
N ASP A 589 -35.64 -14.67 -3.30
CA ASP A 589 -35.61 -15.11 -4.70
C ASP A 589 -34.21 -14.94 -5.36
N LEU A 590 -33.25 -14.29 -4.69
CA LEU A 590 -31.92 -14.00 -5.23
C LEU A 590 -30.78 -14.55 -4.36
N SER A 591 -30.48 -13.89 -3.23
CA SER A 591 -29.35 -14.22 -2.38
C SER A 591 -29.62 -15.41 -1.45
N GLY A 592 -30.90 -15.71 -1.19
CA GLY A 592 -31.33 -16.76 -0.27
C GLY A 592 -31.37 -16.29 1.19
N ILE A 593 -31.89 -17.14 2.09
CA ILE A 593 -31.96 -16.81 3.53
C ILE A 593 -30.64 -17.13 4.22
N ASP A 594 -30.05 -16.16 4.93
CA ASP A 594 -28.88 -16.36 5.80
C ASP A 594 -29.30 -16.81 7.21
N GLY A 595 -30.38 -16.21 7.73
CA GLY A 595 -30.85 -16.51 9.07
C GLY A 595 -32.01 -15.63 9.53
N TYR A 596 -32.15 -15.56 10.85
CA TYR A 596 -33.29 -14.91 11.51
C TYR A 596 -32.82 -14.15 12.75
N TRP A 597 -33.23 -12.90 12.83
CA TRP A 597 -33.29 -12.19 14.10
C TRP A 597 -34.48 -12.69 14.90
N TYR A 598 -34.29 -12.89 16.21
CA TYR A 598 -35.37 -13.33 17.09
C TYR A 598 -35.32 -12.66 18.46
N ARG A 599 -36.49 -12.60 19.12
CA ARG A 599 -36.61 -12.07 20.49
C ARG A 599 -37.79 -12.69 21.23
N TRP A 600 -37.55 -13.09 22.47
CA TRP A 600 -38.58 -13.44 23.45
C TRP A 600 -39.01 -12.20 24.23
N SER A 601 -40.30 -11.91 24.29
CA SER A 601 -40.82 -10.71 24.97
C SER A 601 -42.22 -10.92 25.56
N GLN A 602 -42.56 -10.18 26.61
CA GLN A 602 -43.93 -10.08 27.13
C GLN A 602 -44.73 -8.92 26.51
N ASP A 603 -44.08 -8.07 25.71
CA ASP A 603 -44.68 -6.90 25.06
C ASP A 603 -45.25 -7.21 23.67
N THR A 604 -46.33 -6.53 23.27
CA THR A 604 -46.85 -6.51 21.88
C THR A 604 -47.13 -5.09 21.37
N PRO A 605 -46.55 -4.67 20.22
CA PRO A 605 -45.43 -5.30 19.50
C PRO A 605 -44.13 -5.16 20.29
N ALA A 606 -43.24 -6.17 20.20
CA ALA A 606 -41.94 -6.11 20.84
C ALA A 606 -41.06 -5.02 20.20
N ASP A 607 -40.39 -4.20 21.04
CA ASP A 607 -39.31 -3.31 20.62
C ASP A 607 -38.17 -4.14 19.97
N PRO A 608 -37.62 -3.75 18.81
CA PRO A 608 -36.52 -4.46 18.13
C PRO A 608 -35.15 -4.34 18.84
N THR A 609 -35.07 -3.70 20.00
CA THR A 609 -33.83 -3.65 20.79
C THR A 609 -33.55 -4.96 21.54
N GLY A 610 -32.30 -5.43 21.48
CA GLY A 610 -31.84 -6.63 22.21
C GLY A 610 -32.21 -7.96 21.56
N CYS A 611 -32.31 -8.02 20.24
CA CYS A 611 -32.54 -9.26 19.49
C CYS A 611 -31.29 -10.14 19.39
N ASP A 612 -31.51 -11.45 19.36
CA ASP A 612 -30.50 -12.48 19.08
C ASP A 612 -30.55 -12.89 17.60
N TYR A 613 -29.50 -13.56 17.12
CA TYR A 613 -29.39 -14.05 15.73
C TYR A 613 -29.19 -15.57 15.68
N THR A 614 -29.82 -16.22 14.71
CA THR A 614 -29.63 -17.65 14.43
C THR A 614 -29.66 -17.92 12.93
N SER A 615 -28.80 -18.82 12.45
CA SER A 615 -28.89 -19.37 11.08
C SER A 615 -29.77 -20.62 11.02
N LEU A 616 -30.30 -21.09 12.15
CA LEU A 616 -31.19 -22.23 12.23
C LEU A 616 -32.65 -21.79 12.08
N ASN A 617 -33.49 -22.71 11.62
CA ASN A 617 -34.94 -22.59 11.56
C ASN A 617 -35.63 -22.89 12.90
N SER A 618 -34.90 -22.83 14.01
CA SER A 618 -35.44 -23.08 15.34
C SER A 618 -34.63 -22.42 16.44
N VAL A 619 -35.31 -22.12 17.56
CA VAL A 619 -34.71 -21.70 18.83
C VAL A 619 -35.42 -22.32 20.02
N THR A 620 -34.71 -22.44 21.14
CA THR A 620 -35.30 -22.72 22.45
C THR A 620 -35.15 -21.50 23.34
N SER A 621 -36.22 -21.08 24.01
CA SER A 621 -36.16 -19.99 24.97
C SER A 621 -35.24 -20.34 26.16
N PRO A 622 -34.58 -19.35 26.79
CA PRO A 622 -34.14 -19.54 28.17
C PRO A 622 -35.36 -19.82 29.08
N PRO A 623 -35.17 -20.28 30.33
CA PRO A 623 -36.26 -20.36 31.29
C PRO A 623 -36.92 -19.00 31.47
N LEU A 624 -38.19 -18.91 31.11
CA LEU A 624 -38.99 -17.69 31.13
C LEU A 624 -39.72 -17.57 32.48
N ALA A 625 -40.02 -16.33 32.87
CA ALA A 625 -40.82 -16.07 34.06
C ALA A 625 -42.32 -16.29 33.78
N ASP A 626 -43.12 -16.46 34.83
CA ASP A 626 -44.57 -16.54 34.73
C ASP A 626 -45.17 -15.32 34.00
N GLY A 627 -46.20 -15.55 33.18
CA GLY A 627 -46.88 -14.52 32.39
C GLY A 627 -47.06 -14.89 30.92
N THR A 628 -47.44 -13.90 30.11
CA THR A 628 -47.68 -14.05 28.67
C THR A 628 -46.41 -13.74 27.89
N TRP A 629 -45.98 -14.65 27.02
CA TRP A 629 -44.77 -14.50 26.20
C TRP A 629 -45.05 -14.66 24.71
N TYR A 630 -44.24 -13.96 23.92
CA TYR A 630 -44.26 -13.95 22.45
C TYR A 630 -42.84 -14.17 21.91
N LEU A 631 -42.76 -14.80 20.74
CA LEU A 631 -41.54 -14.87 19.93
C LEU A 631 -41.73 -13.99 18.70
N SER A 632 -40.84 -13.02 18.53
CA SER A 632 -40.75 -12.19 17.32
C SER A 632 -39.63 -12.71 16.45
N LEU A 633 -39.88 -12.86 15.15
CA LEU A 633 -38.92 -13.33 14.14
C LEU A 633 -38.81 -12.33 12.99
N ARG A 634 -37.60 -12.12 12.47
CA ARG A 634 -37.37 -11.33 11.26
C ARG A 634 -36.28 -11.99 10.42
N SER A 635 -36.59 -12.33 9.18
CA SER A 635 -35.62 -12.96 8.28
C SER A 635 -34.52 -11.98 7.87
N ARG A 636 -33.34 -12.53 7.60
CA ARG A 636 -32.21 -11.84 6.98
C ARG A 636 -31.71 -12.70 5.81
N ASP A 637 -31.50 -12.07 4.66
CA ASP A 637 -30.94 -12.73 3.49
C ASP A 637 -29.41 -12.72 3.50
N VAL A 638 -28.79 -13.37 2.52
CA VAL A 638 -27.32 -13.45 2.39
C VAL A 638 -26.70 -12.11 1.98
N ALA A 639 -27.46 -11.23 1.32
CA ALA A 639 -27.03 -9.87 0.97
C ALA A 639 -27.06 -8.89 2.16
N GLY A 640 -27.69 -9.27 3.27
CA GLY A 640 -27.81 -8.47 4.48
C GLY A 640 -29.09 -7.63 4.56
N ASN A 641 -30.09 -7.85 3.72
CA ASN A 641 -31.41 -7.24 3.87
C ASN A 641 -32.21 -7.97 4.95
N ASP A 642 -32.78 -7.19 5.86
CA ASP A 642 -33.77 -7.70 6.81
C ASP A 642 -35.18 -7.60 6.21
N GLY A 643 -36.04 -8.57 6.50
CA GLY A 643 -37.47 -8.55 6.12
C GLY A 643 -38.17 -7.26 6.55
N GLU A 644 -39.22 -6.84 5.86
CA GLU A 644 -39.83 -5.51 6.09
C GLU A 644 -40.33 -5.33 7.53
N ASP A 645 -41.17 -6.25 8.00
CA ASP A 645 -41.77 -6.25 9.34
C ASP A 645 -41.25 -7.41 10.21
N TRP A 646 -41.72 -7.51 11.45
CA TRP A 646 -41.54 -8.69 12.30
C TRP A 646 -42.72 -9.66 12.14
N ALA A 647 -42.44 -10.96 12.07
CA ALA A 647 -43.43 -12.02 12.22
C ALA A 647 -43.58 -12.40 13.69
N TYR A 648 -44.80 -12.67 14.13
CA TYR A 648 -45.12 -12.99 15.51
C TYR A 648 -45.75 -14.37 15.62
N CYS A 649 -45.21 -15.19 16.52
CA CYS A 649 -45.89 -16.41 16.95
C CYS A 649 -47.05 -16.07 17.91
N ASP A 650 -48.00 -17.00 18.05
CA ASP A 650 -49.06 -16.91 19.04
C ASP A 650 -48.49 -16.94 20.47
N ALA A 651 -49.25 -16.39 21.42
CA ALA A 651 -48.80 -16.26 22.79
C ALA A 651 -48.67 -17.63 23.51
N TRP A 652 -47.69 -17.72 24.39
CA TRP A 652 -47.60 -18.77 25.42
C TRP A 652 -47.95 -18.17 26.78
N TYR A 653 -48.73 -18.91 27.57
CA TYR A 653 -49.12 -18.52 28.92
C TYR A 653 -48.41 -19.41 29.92
N LEU A 654 -47.44 -18.85 30.63
CA LEU A 654 -46.59 -19.60 31.56
C LEU A 654 -47.05 -19.38 32.99
N ASP A 655 -47.23 -20.47 33.71
CA ASP A 655 -47.50 -20.44 35.15
C ASP A 655 -46.80 -21.64 35.81
N THR A 656 -45.70 -21.34 36.50
CA THR A 656 -44.93 -22.31 37.27
C THR A 656 -45.35 -22.37 38.73
N THR A 657 -46.31 -21.52 39.15
CA THR A 657 -46.72 -21.39 40.54
C THR A 657 -47.91 -22.31 40.83
N PRO A 658 -47.81 -23.23 41.81
CA PRO A 658 -48.94 -24.10 42.14
C PRO A 658 -50.14 -23.37 42.76
N PRO A 659 -51.37 -23.88 42.57
CA PRO A 659 -52.56 -23.35 43.23
C PRO A 659 -52.54 -23.65 44.74
N SER A 660 -53.38 -22.95 45.50
CA SER A 660 -53.70 -23.33 46.89
C SER A 660 -54.78 -24.40 46.97
N ASN A 661 -54.70 -25.28 47.98
CA ASN A 661 -55.75 -26.24 48.29
C ASN A 661 -57.00 -25.56 48.90
N PRO A 662 -58.18 -26.20 48.86
CA PRO A 662 -59.38 -25.69 49.51
C PRO A 662 -59.17 -25.48 51.01
N THR A 663 -59.67 -24.36 51.55
CA THR A 663 -59.54 -24.00 52.96
C THR A 663 -60.78 -24.32 53.78
N SER A 664 -61.91 -24.58 53.11
CA SER A 664 -63.22 -24.79 53.75
C SER A 664 -64.01 -25.86 52.99
N TYR A 665 -64.80 -26.65 53.73
CA TYR A 665 -65.71 -27.65 53.16
C TYR A 665 -67.04 -27.69 53.93
N SER A 666 -68.06 -28.26 53.29
CA SER A 666 -69.36 -28.62 53.85
C SER A 666 -69.74 -30.01 53.33
N SER A 667 -70.45 -30.80 54.14
CA SER A 667 -70.89 -32.14 53.74
C SER A 667 -72.28 -32.46 54.23
N ASP A 668 -72.97 -33.33 53.50
CA ASP A 668 -74.24 -33.92 53.89
C ASP A 668 -74.15 -35.45 53.69
N PRO A 669 -74.24 -36.25 54.78
CA PRO A 669 -74.28 -35.84 56.20
C PRO A 669 -72.95 -35.23 56.72
N PRO A 670 -72.96 -34.50 57.86
CA PRO A 670 -71.74 -34.03 58.53
C PRO A 670 -70.88 -35.22 59.06
N PRO A 671 -69.57 -35.03 59.27
CA PRO A 671 -68.69 -36.09 59.80
C PRO A 671 -69.19 -36.64 61.16
N GLY A 672 -69.08 -37.96 61.34
CA GLY A 672 -69.59 -38.68 62.51
C GLY A 672 -70.30 -40.00 62.15
N ASP A 673 -71.02 -40.56 63.12
CA ASP A 673 -71.79 -41.79 62.94
C ASP A 673 -73.02 -41.51 62.05
N THR A 674 -73.15 -42.26 60.96
CA THR A 674 -74.26 -42.09 60.01
C THR A 674 -74.70 -43.43 59.43
N THR A 675 -75.98 -43.50 59.06
CA THR A 675 -76.55 -44.61 58.27
C THR A 675 -76.65 -44.27 56.78
N ASP A 676 -76.34 -43.04 56.39
CA ASP A 676 -76.26 -42.64 54.97
C ASP A 676 -74.90 -43.08 54.41
N ASP A 677 -74.94 -43.98 53.44
CA ASP A 677 -73.76 -44.53 52.77
C ASP A 677 -73.33 -43.71 51.55
N THR A 678 -74.03 -42.60 51.25
CA THR A 678 -73.70 -41.67 50.16
C THR A 678 -73.41 -40.28 50.70
N ILE A 679 -72.16 -39.83 50.56
CA ILE A 679 -71.71 -38.57 51.14
C ILE A 679 -71.54 -37.53 50.03
N TYR A 680 -72.27 -36.42 50.13
CA TYR A 680 -71.99 -35.23 49.33
C TYR A 680 -71.00 -34.32 50.07
N VAL A 681 -69.96 -33.86 49.37
CA VAL A 681 -69.02 -32.87 49.91
C VAL A 681 -68.85 -31.76 48.88
N GLU A 682 -68.93 -30.53 49.35
CA GLU A 682 -68.56 -29.33 48.59
C GLU A 682 -67.48 -28.55 49.33
N TRP A 683 -66.61 -27.89 48.58
CA TRP A 683 -65.47 -27.15 49.11
C TRP A 683 -65.26 -25.82 48.42
N SER A 684 -64.49 -24.95 49.06
CA SER A 684 -64.17 -23.62 48.55
C SER A 684 -62.85 -23.11 49.11
N GLY A 685 -62.39 -21.98 48.58
CA GLY A 685 -61.18 -21.28 49.06
C GLY A 685 -59.89 -21.68 48.37
N ALA A 686 -59.91 -22.63 47.42
CA ALA A 686 -58.80 -22.82 46.52
C ALA A 686 -58.69 -21.60 45.59
N ALA A 687 -57.49 -21.06 45.49
CA ALA A 687 -57.17 -19.91 44.66
C ALA A 687 -55.84 -20.14 43.95
N ASP A 688 -55.75 -19.59 42.75
CA ASP A 688 -54.53 -19.46 41.98
C ASP A 688 -54.44 -18.03 41.43
N ASN A 689 -53.23 -17.49 41.35
CA ASN A 689 -53.03 -16.08 41.03
C ASN A 689 -52.89 -15.82 39.53
N LEU A 690 -52.73 -16.84 38.69
CA LEU A 690 -52.39 -16.67 37.28
C LEU A 690 -53.22 -17.56 36.34
N SER A 691 -52.93 -18.87 36.26
CA SER A 691 -53.66 -19.79 35.37
C SER A 691 -55.05 -20.16 35.88
N GLY A 692 -55.35 -19.87 37.15
CA GLY A 692 -56.63 -20.17 37.80
C GLY A 692 -56.74 -21.65 38.19
N VAL A 693 -57.62 -21.96 39.15
CA VAL A 693 -57.88 -23.35 39.54
C VAL A 693 -58.71 -24.03 38.45
N ASP A 694 -58.15 -25.05 37.81
CA ASP A 694 -58.77 -25.83 36.73
C ASP A 694 -59.67 -26.95 37.26
N GLY A 695 -59.31 -27.53 38.40
CA GLY A 695 -60.06 -28.61 39.00
C GLY A 695 -59.40 -29.20 40.24
N TYR A 696 -59.92 -30.33 40.68
CA TYR A 696 -59.53 -30.99 41.92
C TYR A 696 -59.40 -32.48 41.69
N TRP A 697 -58.23 -33.02 42.02
CA TRP A 697 -58.10 -34.45 42.28
C TRP A 697 -58.82 -34.79 43.58
N TYR A 698 -59.58 -35.87 43.61
CA TYR A 698 -60.23 -36.35 44.82
C TYR A 698 -60.20 -37.87 44.95
N LEU A 699 -60.25 -38.36 46.20
CA LEU A 699 -60.21 -39.78 46.53
C LEU A 699 -61.00 -40.06 47.81
N TRP A 700 -61.94 -40.99 47.73
CA TRP A 700 -62.61 -41.61 48.89
C TRP A 700 -61.78 -42.81 49.38
N SER A 701 -61.39 -42.82 50.65
CA SER A 701 -60.51 -43.86 51.21
C SER A 701 -60.85 -44.22 52.66
N GLN A 702 -60.63 -45.47 53.03
CA GLN A 702 -60.65 -45.91 54.44
C GLN A 702 -59.31 -45.67 55.16
N ASP A 703 -58.25 -45.36 54.41
CA ASP A 703 -56.93 -45.00 54.93
C ASP A 703 -56.81 -43.47 55.08
N ALA A 704 -56.51 -42.99 56.30
CA ALA A 704 -56.45 -41.57 56.62
C ALA A 704 -55.00 -41.05 56.80
N PRO A 705 -54.53 -40.06 56.02
CA PRO A 705 -55.03 -39.59 54.71
C PRO A 705 -54.20 -40.16 53.52
N ALA A 706 -54.79 -40.25 52.31
CA ALA A 706 -54.18 -40.84 51.09
C ALA A 706 -54.15 -39.86 49.91
N ASP A 707 -53.09 -39.87 49.09
CA ASP A 707 -52.88 -38.88 48.02
C ASP A 707 -53.92 -39.04 46.89
N PRO A 708 -54.77 -38.03 46.62
CA PRO A 708 -55.77 -38.11 45.57
C PRO A 708 -55.19 -37.91 44.16
N THR A 709 -53.93 -37.52 44.02
CA THR A 709 -53.33 -37.18 42.73
C THR A 709 -53.38 -38.36 41.75
N GLY A 710 -54.01 -38.18 40.59
CA GLY A 710 -54.16 -39.23 39.56
C GLY A 710 -55.33 -40.20 39.78
N HIS A 711 -56.16 -39.98 40.80
CA HIS A 711 -57.44 -40.68 40.99
C HIS A 711 -58.57 -39.96 40.24
N ASP A 712 -59.70 -39.68 40.91
CA ASP A 712 -60.84 -39.03 40.28
C ASP A 712 -60.60 -37.51 40.15
N TYR A 713 -61.13 -36.89 39.10
CA TYR A 713 -60.94 -35.46 38.81
C TYR A 713 -62.28 -34.74 38.65
N ALA A 714 -62.46 -33.65 39.38
CA ALA A 714 -63.64 -32.80 39.31
C ALA A 714 -63.27 -31.39 38.81
N LYS A 715 -64.02 -30.89 37.82
CA LYS A 715 -63.93 -29.49 37.36
C LYS A 715 -64.74 -28.52 38.24
N VAL A 716 -65.53 -29.05 39.17
CA VAL A 716 -66.33 -28.28 40.12
C VAL A 716 -65.88 -28.63 41.54
N ALA A 717 -66.09 -27.71 42.47
CA ALA A 717 -65.64 -27.86 43.86
C ALA A 717 -66.62 -28.69 44.70
N SER A 718 -67.06 -29.83 44.18
CA SER A 718 -67.90 -30.80 44.90
C SER A 718 -67.78 -32.20 44.32
N THR A 719 -68.10 -33.20 45.15
CA THR A 719 -68.27 -34.59 44.73
C THR A 719 -69.35 -35.28 45.58
N THR A 720 -69.90 -36.37 45.05
CA THR A 720 -70.75 -37.30 45.80
C THR A 720 -70.11 -38.67 45.73
N SER A 721 -69.92 -39.33 46.86
CA SER A 721 -69.41 -40.70 46.88
C SER A 721 -70.39 -41.65 46.17
N SER A 722 -69.86 -42.71 45.56
CA SER A 722 -70.68 -43.92 45.39
C SER A 722 -71.01 -44.50 46.78
N PRO A 723 -72.03 -45.38 46.92
CA PRO A 723 -72.35 -46.01 48.20
C PRO A 723 -71.11 -46.63 48.86
N LEU A 724 -70.76 -46.15 50.04
CA LEU A 724 -69.59 -46.53 50.82
C LEU A 724 -69.94 -47.72 51.72
N SER A 725 -69.04 -48.70 51.84
CA SER A 725 -69.25 -49.84 52.72
C SER A 725 -69.11 -49.47 54.20
N ASP A 726 -69.62 -50.31 55.10
CA ASP A 726 -69.39 -50.19 56.55
C ASP A 726 -67.90 -49.96 56.87
N GLY A 727 -67.61 -49.02 57.77
CA GLY A 727 -66.26 -48.62 58.12
C GLY A 727 -66.08 -47.11 58.30
N VAL A 728 -64.82 -46.69 58.46
CA VAL A 728 -64.41 -45.29 58.64
C VAL A 728 -63.89 -44.76 57.32
N TRP A 729 -64.49 -43.68 56.80
CA TRP A 729 -64.14 -43.11 55.50
C TRP A 729 -63.68 -41.65 55.57
N TYR A 730 -62.80 -41.29 54.64
CA TYR A 730 -62.25 -39.95 54.42
C TYR A 730 -62.32 -39.56 52.94
N LEU A 731 -62.46 -38.27 52.68
CA LEU A 731 -62.28 -37.67 51.36
C LEU A 731 -61.00 -36.86 51.35
N SER A 732 -60.07 -37.18 50.46
CA SER A 732 -58.87 -36.38 50.19
C SER A 732 -59.04 -35.60 48.90
N MET A 733 -58.58 -34.35 48.85
CA MET A 733 -58.74 -33.42 47.73
C MET A 733 -57.44 -32.63 47.50
N ARG A 734 -57.07 -32.45 46.23
CA ARG A 734 -55.91 -31.62 45.84
C ARG A 734 -56.25 -30.75 44.63
N SER A 735 -56.07 -29.44 44.77
CA SER A 735 -56.29 -28.49 43.66
C SER A 735 -55.25 -28.68 42.56
N ARG A 736 -55.67 -28.48 41.32
CA ARG A 736 -54.82 -28.39 40.12
C ARG A 736 -55.21 -27.15 39.33
N ASP A 737 -54.22 -26.42 38.83
CA ASP A 737 -54.45 -25.21 38.03
C ASP A 737 -54.52 -25.53 36.52
N ALA A 738 -54.71 -24.49 35.69
CA ALA A 738 -54.84 -24.66 34.25
C ALA A 738 -53.50 -24.93 33.55
N ALA A 739 -52.36 -24.53 34.14
CA ALA A 739 -51.02 -24.86 33.66
C ALA A 739 -50.59 -26.30 33.98
N GLY A 740 -51.30 -26.94 34.91
CA GLY A 740 -51.14 -28.32 35.31
C GLY A 740 -50.40 -28.55 36.61
N ASN A 741 -50.05 -27.49 37.35
CA ASN A 741 -49.46 -27.59 38.66
C ASN A 741 -50.49 -28.11 39.67
N ASN A 742 -50.06 -29.05 40.51
CA ASN A 742 -50.86 -29.52 41.64
C ASN A 742 -50.46 -28.76 42.90
N ALA A 743 -51.43 -28.44 43.77
CA ALA A 743 -51.20 -27.61 44.94
C ALA A 743 -50.00 -28.03 45.79
N GLU A 744 -49.23 -27.04 46.23
CA GLU A 744 -48.05 -27.24 47.06
C GLU A 744 -48.45 -27.54 48.52
N GLY A 745 -47.65 -28.34 49.23
CA GLY A 745 -47.96 -28.75 50.61
C GLY A 745 -48.84 -30.01 50.73
N GLY A 746 -49.13 -30.69 49.62
CA GLY A 746 -49.84 -31.97 49.61
C GLY A 746 -51.33 -31.81 49.27
N TYR A 747 -52.19 -32.52 50.00
CA TYR A 747 -53.64 -32.57 49.81
C TYR A 747 -54.34 -32.31 51.14
N VAL A 748 -55.57 -31.81 51.07
CA VAL A 748 -56.44 -31.62 52.23
C VAL A 748 -57.42 -32.79 52.33
N TRP A 749 -57.91 -33.07 53.53
CA TRP A 749 -58.83 -34.19 53.75
C TRP A 749 -59.91 -33.84 54.77
N THR A 750 -61.05 -34.53 54.69
CA THR A 750 -62.20 -34.41 55.60
C THR A 750 -62.80 -35.78 55.94
N GLY A 751 -63.58 -35.82 57.01
CA GLY A 751 -64.07 -37.03 57.70
C GLY A 751 -63.73 -36.97 59.20
N PRO A 752 -63.78 -38.09 59.93
CA PRO A 752 -64.28 -39.40 59.49
C PRO A 752 -65.81 -39.47 59.40
N TRP A 753 -66.32 -40.28 58.48
CA TRP A 753 -67.70 -40.80 58.54
C TRP A 753 -67.67 -42.27 58.98
N ASN A 754 -68.37 -42.59 60.07
CA ASN A 754 -68.45 -43.94 60.62
C ASN A 754 -69.77 -44.59 60.17
N ILE A 755 -69.68 -45.51 59.23
CA ILE A 755 -70.84 -46.18 58.66
C ILE A 755 -70.99 -47.53 59.38
N GLY A 756 -72.02 -47.69 60.22
CA GLY A 756 -72.50 -49.00 60.72
C GLY A 756 -71.97 -49.61 62.05
N VAL A 757 -71.47 -48.83 63.04
CA VAL A 757 -70.91 -49.38 64.31
C VAL A 757 -71.69 -48.96 65.59
N SER A 758 -72.18 -49.90 66.43
CA SER A 758 -72.78 -49.61 67.77
C SER A 758 -72.44 -50.69 68.83
N ASP A 759 -72.20 -50.30 70.08
CA ASP A 759 -71.75 -51.15 71.21
C ASP A 759 -72.89 -51.64 72.12
N THR A 760 -72.80 -52.88 72.63
CA THR A 760 -73.85 -53.57 73.41
C THR A 760 -73.36 -54.37 74.64
N GLU A 761 -72.07 -54.33 74.98
CA GLU A 761 -71.53 -55.03 76.15
C GLU A 761 -71.74 -54.22 77.46
N LYS A 762 -71.81 -54.91 78.60
CA LYS A 762 -72.08 -54.29 79.92
C LYS A 762 -70.79 -54.21 80.76
N PRO A 763 -70.64 -53.19 81.62
CA PRO A 763 -69.53 -53.10 82.56
C PRO A 763 -69.39 -54.33 83.48
N VAL A 764 -68.15 -54.74 83.73
CA VAL A 764 -67.82 -55.78 84.73
C VAL A 764 -67.34 -55.09 86.01
N VAL A 765 -67.99 -55.39 87.13
CA VAL A 765 -67.68 -54.81 88.46
C VAL A 765 -67.26 -55.90 89.43
N THR A 766 -66.31 -55.59 90.32
CA THR A 766 -65.93 -56.46 91.45
C THR A 766 -65.75 -55.62 92.72
N LEU A 767 -66.55 -55.89 93.74
CA LEU A 767 -66.47 -55.26 95.06
C LEU A 767 -65.40 -55.94 95.92
N ILE A 768 -64.44 -55.17 96.40
CA ILE A 768 -63.25 -55.67 97.12
C ILE A 768 -63.43 -55.58 98.64
N SER A 769 -64.00 -54.49 99.15
CA SER A 769 -64.23 -54.27 100.59
C SER A 769 -65.36 -53.24 100.81
N PRO A 770 -66.25 -53.40 101.81
CA PRO A 770 -66.37 -54.60 102.65
C PRO A 770 -66.89 -55.77 101.81
N ASN A 771 -66.36 -56.97 102.04
CA ASN A 771 -66.74 -58.17 101.29
C ASN A 771 -67.18 -59.32 102.19
N GLY A 772 -67.30 -59.08 103.49
CA GLY A 772 -67.98 -59.94 104.45
C GLY A 772 -67.11 -60.38 105.62
N GLY A 773 -67.72 -60.43 106.81
CA GLY A 773 -67.07 -60.83 108.07
C GLY A 773 -66.33 -59.70 108.81
N GLU A 774 -66.24 -58.51 108.23
CA GLU A 774 -65.69 -57.33 108.90
C GLU A 774 -66.51 -56.97 110.15
N LYS A 775 -65.85 -56.34 111.13
CA LYS A 775 -66.49 -55.83 112.36
C LYS A 775 -66.14 -54.38 112.51
N TRP A 776 -67.08 -53.50 112.22
CA TRP A 776 -66.89 -52.07 112.24
C TRP A 776 -67.69 -51.41 113.35
N GLU A 777 -67.13 -50.39 113.96
CA GLU A 777 -67.82 -49.65 115.01
C GLU A 777 -68.80 -48.67 114.36
N MET A 778 -70.02 -48.55 114.87
CA MET A 778 -71.00 -47.62 114.28
C MET A 778 -70.52 -46.17 114.42
N GLY A 779 -70.74 -45.35 113.40
CA GLY A 779 -70.33 -43.95 113.38
C GLY A 779 -68.84 -43.70 113.06
N THR A 780 -68.04 -44.74 112.78
CA THR A 780 -66.68 -44.57 112.22
C THR A 780 -66.70 -44.57 110.69
N GLN A 781 -65.63 -44.00 110.09
CA GLN A 781 -65.45 -43.95 108.64
C GLN A 781 -64.67 -45.16 108.15
N HIS A 782 -65.15 -45.78 107.07
CA HIS A 782 -64.52 -46.93 106.44
C HIS A 782 -64.62 -46.83 104.92
N ASP A 783 -63.62 -47.34 104.22
CA ASP A 783 -63.58 -47.28 102.77
C ASP A 783 -64.31 -48.45 102.12
N ILE A 784 -65.08 -48.12 101.09
CA ILE A 784 -65.65 -49.04 100.11
C ILE A 784 -64.73 -49.02 98.89
N THR A 785 -64.22 -50.18 98.47
CA THR A 785 -63.28 -50.28 97.34
C THR A 785 -63.74 -51.29 96.31
N TRP A 786 -63.59 -50.97 95.03
CA TRP A 786 -64.01 -51.82 93.91
C TRP A 786 -63.05 -51.70 92.71
N VAL A 787 -63.23 -52.59 91.73
CA VAL A 787 -62.68 -52.45 90.37
C VAL A 787 -63.83 -52.60 89.39
N ALA A 788 -63.97 -51.66 88.46
CA ALA A 788 -64.90 -51.79 87.34
C ALA A 788 -64.18 -51.55 86.00
N THR A 789 -64.48 -52.36 85.00
CA THR A 789 -63.87 -52.29 83.66
C THR A 789 -64.91 -52.58 82.58
N ASP A 790 -64.72 -51.99 81.41
CA ASP A 790 -65.60 -52.14 80.25
C ASP A 790 -64.79 -51.95 78.95
N ASN A 791 -65.28 -52.44 77.80
CA ASN A 791 -64.62 -52.33 76.49
C ASN A 791 -64.56 -50.89 75.97
N VAL A 792 -65.51 -50.03 76.35
CA VAL A 792 -65.52 -48.59 76.01
C VAL A 792 -65.27 -47.68 77.24
N GLY A 793 -65.06 -48.28 78.40
CA GLY A 793 -64.71 -47.60 79.64
C GLY A 793 -65.93 -47.25 80.51
N VAL A 794 -65.72 -47.23 81.83
CA VAL A 794 -66.77 -46.96 82.82
C VAL A 794 -66.91 -45.45 83.04
N ALA A 795 -68.10 -44.92 82.81
CA ALA A 795 -68.43 -43.51 82.94
C ALA A 795 -68.71 -43.09 84.40
N SER A 796 -69.39 -43.92 85.18
CA SER A 796 -69.72 -43.61 86.58
C SER A 796 -70.03 -44.85 87.43
N VAL A 797 -70.01 -44.66 88.76
CA VAL A 797 -70.26 -45.72 89.76
C VAL A 797 -71.25 -45.24 90.83
N ASP A 798 -72.22 -46.08 91.18
CA ASP A 798 -73.18 -45.89 92.27
C ASP A 798 -72.95 -46.93 93.39
N ILE A 799 -73.10 -46.51 94.65
CA ILE A 799 -72.81 -47.33 95.84
C ILE A 799 -74.03 -47.37 96.76
N TYR A 800 -74.36 -48.56 97.24
CA TYR A 800 -75.50 -48.82 98.13
C TYR A 800 -75.08 -49.68 99.33
N TYR A 801 -75.85 -49.61 100.41
CA TYR A 801 -75.74 -50.55 101.53
C TYR A 801 -77.11 -51.13 101.91
N SER A 802 -77.10 -52.28 102.57
CA SER A 802 -78.28 -52.94 103.14
C SER A 802 -78.00 -53.30 104.59
N THR A 803 -79.03 -53.32 105.45
CA THR A 803 -78.93 -53.77 106.85
C THR A 803 -79.76 -55.02 107.14
N ASP A 804 -80.35 -55.60 106.10
CA ASP A 804 -81.33 -56.68 106.15
C ASP A 804 -81.02 -57.82 105.18
N GLU A 805 -79.74 -58.09 104.94
CA GLU A 805 -79.23 -59.16 104.06
C GLU A 805 -79.61 -58.97 102.58
N GLY A 806 -79.65 -57.72 102.13
CA GLY A 806 -79.83 -57.37 100.71
C GLY A 806 -81.27 -57.33 100.24
N LEU A 807 -82.25 -57.39 101.16
CA LEU A 807 -83.67 -57.27 100.83
C LEU A 807 -84.05 -55.83 100.48
N ASN A 808 -83.50 -54.85 101.20
CA ASN A 808 -83.63 -53.43 100.91
C ASN A 808 -82.25 -52.78 100.80
N TRP A 809 -82.08 -51.91 99.79
CA TRP A 809 -80.85 -51.20 99.50
C TRP A 809 -81.06 -49.69 99.68
N VAL A 810 -80.15 -49.05 100.40
CA VAL A 810 -80.12 -47.60 100.64
C VAL A 810 -78.92 -47.03 99.91
N LEU A 811 -79.13 -45.97 99.13
CA LEU A 811 -78.07 -45.29 98.39
C LEU A 811 -77.08 -44.62 99.33
N VAL A 812 -75.79 -44.85 99.10
CA VAL A 812 -74.67 -44.17 99.76
C VAL A 812 -74.18 -43.01 98.91
N ALA A 813 -73.90 -43.27 97.63
CA ALA A 813 -73.32 -42.32 96.68
C ALA A 813 -73.72 -42.66 95.24
N THR A 814 -73.81 -41.66 94.36
CA THR A 814 -74.18 -41.85 92.94
C THR A 814 -73.34 -40.96 92.04
N GLY A 815 -73.02 -41.46 90.84
CA GLY A 815 -72.24 -40.71 89.86
C GLY A 815 -70.76 -40.53 90.25
N GLU A 816 -70.24 -41.41 91.10
CA GLU A 816 -68.84 -41.35 91.54
C GLU A 816 -67.92 -41.75 90.38
N GLY A 817 -66.70 -41.21 90.39
CA GLY A 817 -65.66 -41.61 89.42
C GLY A 817 -65.26 -43.07 89.64
N ASN A 818 -64.88 -43.76 88.58
CA ASN A 818 -64.35 -45.13 88.68
C ASN A 818 -62.88 -45.14 89.12
N ASP A 819 -62.59 -44.56 90.29
CA ASP A 819 -61.25 -44.49 90.92
C ASP A 819 -61.01 -45.61 91.95
N GLY A 820 -62.03 -46.42 92.21
CA GLY A 820 -61.97 -47.65 92.99
C GLY A 820 -62.05 -47.47 94.51
N LEU A 821 -62.40 -46.27 95.00
CA LEU A 821 -62.41 -45.96 96.43
C LEU A 821 -63.52 -44.95 96.80
N TYR A 822 -64.26 -45.23 97.87
CA TYR A 822 -65.19 -44.27 98.48
C TYR A 822 -65.17 -44.36 100.01
N SER A 823 -64.86 -43.25 100.68
CA SER A 823 -64.86 -43.19 102.16
C SER A 823 -66.27 -43.01 102.73
N TRP A 824 -66.82 -44.09 103.29
CA TRP A 824 -68.18 -44.15 103.80
C TRP A 824 -68.26 -43.94 105.32
N SER A 825 -69.15 -43.04 105.76
CA SER A 825 -69.48 -42.89 107.18
C SER A 825 -70.59 -43.85 107.58
N LEU A 826 -70.30 -44.79 108.47
CA LEU A 826 -71.27 -45.82 108.87
C LEU A 826 -72.50 -45.20 109.58
N PRO A 827 -73.72 -45.60 109.21
CA PRO A 827 -74.93 -45.23 109.93
C PRO A 827 -74.88 -45.67 111.41
N SER A 828 -75.54 -44.91 112.29
CA SER A 828 -75.63 -45.19 113.73
C SER A 828 -76.63 -46.30 114.09
N GLU A 829 -76.73 -47.34 113.26
CA GLU A 829 -77.66 -48.46 113.39
C GLU A 829 -76.87 -49.78 113.42
N PRO A 830 -76.69 -50.43 114.59
CA PRO A 830 -75.92 -51.66 114.67
C PRO A 830 -76.70 -52.85 114.10
N SER A 831 -76.07 -53.62 113.21
CA SER A 831 -76.64 -54.84 112.62
C SER A 831 -75.54 -55.82 112.24
N THR A 832 -75.83 -57.12 112.35
CA THR A 832 -74.95 -58.21 111.87
C THR A 832 -75.20 -58.57 110.41
N LYS A 833 -76.03 -57.78 109.70
CA LYS A 833 -76.61 -58.10 108.39
C LYS A 833 -76.24 -57.08 107.31
N TYR A 834 -75.13 -56.36 107.49
CA TYR A 834 -74.75 -55.34 106.53
C TYR A 834 -74.17 -55.96 105.25
N LEU A 835 -74.59 -55.44 104.09
CA LEU A 835 -73.99 -55.68 102.78
C LEU A 835 -73.78 -54.37 102.04
N VAL A 836 -72.81 -54.32 101.12
CA VAL A 836 -72.60 -53.21 100.18
C VAL A 836 -72.79 -53.70 98.75
N LYS A 837 -73.28 -52.84 97.86
CA LYS A 837 -73.42 -53.08 96.42
C LYS A 837 -72.82 -51.91 95.64
N VAL A 838 -72.09 -52.20 94.58
CA VAL A 838 -71.52 -51.22 93.66
C VAL A 838 -72.03 -51.49 92.24
N VAL A 839 -72.51 -50.45 91.55
CA VAL A 839 -73.07 -50.51 90.18
C VAL A 839 -72.27 -49.56 89.28
N ALA A 840 -71.74 -50.05 88.16
CA ALA A 840 -71.03 -49.24 87.16
C ALA A 840 -71.87 -49.03 85.89
N HIS A 841 -71.72 -47.86 85.28
CA HIS A 841 -72.36 -47.45 84.03
C HIS A 841 -71.30 -47.09 82.99
N ASP A 842 -71.42 -47.53 81.74
CA ASP A 842 -70.57 -47.08 80.63
C ASP A 842 -71.13 -45.82 79.93
N ALA A 843 -70.41 -45.30 78.93
CA ALA A 843 -70.82 -44.15 78.14
C ALA A 843 -71.97 -44.45 77.16
N ALA A 844 -72.24 -45.73 76.87
CA ALA A 844 -73.32 -46.19 76.00
C ALA A 844 -74.64 -46.44 76.77
N GLY A 845 -74.62 -46.35 78.10
CA GLY A 845 -75.77 -46.52 78.99
C GLY A 845 -76.00 -47.95 79.47
N ASN A 846 -75.06 -48.88 79.25
CA ASN A 846 -75.12 -50.23 79.79
C ASN A 846 -74.62 -50.28 81.25
N THR A 847 -75.13 -51.24 82.03
CA THR A 847 -74.90 -51.31 83.48
C THR A 847 -74.53 -52.71 83.96
N GLY A 848 -73.59 -52.79 84.91
CA GLY A 848 -73.22 -54.00 85.64
C GLY A 848 -72.91 -53.73 87.12
N ASP A 849 -73.07 -54.72 87.98
CA ASP A 849 -72.98 -54.55 89.44
C ASP A 849 -72.35 -55.74 90.18
N ASP A 850 -71.86 -55.49 91.40
CA ASP A 850 -71.39 -56.52 92.34
C ASP A 850 -71.77 -56.20 93.80
N ILE A 851 -71.94 -57.24 94.62
CA ILE A 851 -72.43 -57.19 96.01
C ILE A 851 -71.44 -57.88 96.95
N SER A 852 -71.31 -57.41 98.20
CA SER A 852 -70.47 -58.05 99.21
C SER A 852 -70.81 -59.54 99.36
N ASN A 853 -69.79 -60.39 99.38
CA ASN A 853 -69.95 -61.84 99.38
C ASN A 853 -70.62 -62.41 100.65
N ALA A 854 -70.51 -61.71 101.78
CA ALA A 854 -71.19 -62.07 103.03
C ALA A 854 -71.49 -60.84 103.89
N ASN A 855 -72.33 -61.02 104.91
CA ASN A 855 -72.66 -59.95 105.84
C ASN A 855 -71.42 -59.53 106.65
N PHE A 856 -71.31 -58.22 106.92
CA PHE A 856 -70.41 -57.69 107.95
C PHE A 856 -71.20 -57.12 109.13
N TYR A 857 -70.51 -56.94 110.25
CA TYR A 857 -71.11 -56.58 111.53
C TYR A 857 -70.75 -55.15 111.92
N VAL A 858 -71.78 -54.34 112.14
CA VAL A 858 -71.63 -52.99 112.69
C VAL A 858 -72.09 -53.01 114.15
N TYR A 859 -71.22 -52.62 115.09
CA TYR A 859 -71.48 -52.71 116.54
C TYR A 859 -71.43 -51.34 117.26
N PRO A 860 -72.19 -51.16 118.36
CA PRO A 860 -72.18 -49.91 119.11
C PRO A 860 -70.89 -49.72 119.91
N ARG A 861 -70.44 -48.48 120.08
CA ARG A 861 -69.35 -48.10 120.99
C ARG A 861 -69.74 -48.33 122.45
N TRP A 862 -68.96 -49.11 123.20
CA TRP A 862 -69.18 -49.30 124.64
C TRP A 862 -68.33 -48.28 125.40
N ASP A 863 -68.91 -47.15 125.81
CA ASP A 863 -68.29 -46.34 126.86
C ASP A 863 -68.49 -47.05 128.20
N ILE A 864 -67.42 -47.62 128.75
CA ILE A 864 -67.36 -47.88 130.18
C ILE A 864 -67.04 -46.55 130.84
N ASP A 865 -68.05 -45.92 131.42
CA ASP A 865 -67.83 -45.03 132.57
C ASP A 865 -67.12 -45.84 133.65
N ARG A 866 -65.86 -45.47 133.93
CA ARG A 866 -65.18 -45.84 135.17
C ARG A 866 -64.54 -44.60 135.75
N ASP A 867 -65.16 -44.13 136.83
CA ASP A 867 -64.56 -43.27 137.84
C ASP A 867 -63.15 -43.71 138.20
N GLY A 868 -62.26 -42.73 138.23
CA GLY A 868 -60.87 -42.77 138.66
C GLY A 868 -60.26 -41.39 138.49
#